data_AF-A0A8J2RP49-F1
#
_entry.id   AF-A0A8J2RP49-F1
#
_cell.length_a   1.000
_cell.length_b   1.000
_cell.length_c   1.000
_cell.angle_alpha   90.00
_cell.angle_beta   90.00
_cell.angle_gamma   90.00
#
_symmetry.space_group_name_H-M   'P 1'
#
loop_
_entity.id
_entity.type
_entity.pdbx_description
1 polymer ?
#
loop_
_entity_poly.entity_id
_entity_poly.type
_entity_poly.pdbx_seq_one_letter_code
_entity_poly.pdbx_strand_id
1 'polypeptide(L)'
;MVKQRIMKNPQKVLPQLMAAVVGSWGYFCMGTVRGWGSPGLPSLNKTLDFDMNEDDFKWISAMPMCSSFFGALIISIPMQYLGRKKALIGLYFFYIFGSLILGLTYFGKHKAMLYVGRLLQGLGVGCTTPACQIYVSECSSPNVRGRLGSITASALALGIWVAYIIGAFVEWHILAFIFTVLPCIFLIWTCAMPETPIWLLTHGFEDDGRKALQRLRGKKTNVDVEMRRMKDHHEKSASINGPIRFKDLMKGPILKPFGLIMGIMFFQQATGINAVVFWTVSIFQWAGSSIESRYATIIVGAVHLMCCIGSGFLVDRFGRRVLLLGSSAITSISLAAMGVFFYFQRIWGEADATLHLGWLPLVSLIVFMAAYSCGLSNVPFIVMGEVFPTRYRTFLGTITSSFNLIVTLIVVRFFPDMLTGFGKDITFFIFTGCTLTCIVFVYFLLPETKGRTLEDMEQLFSNKVPKTTKDIPSAGLEDEEILPTVCTQLDTITNGQCGLVDHNILPSIDELDSAFISHSASACMATAGEGERKMESVQQGNPLHSDQIDSSYPGTAVTRLRHVQSRVKSLTPEQLSQDWETVRRSILWAGGLRDLPNARPGKGYTGHSFNDFNHCDLTTMRGDEADNNNEGRVAGIAYNNRLGEGIRIASIEELGPGGSWSTCMIGCNKEPPQDVAHIQFKSRIAFKLVWTPPTFTTFVLVDDSGSLLNWGTPTGNLPRISERRLNFETVKGSKYAVEAERKGVEMQRQPRTFKKLQHEHTIRLFGLTWIAIASTSSRSLFCTWQDSFIMLTSKLTLSLCSLV
;
A
#
# COMPACT_ATOMS: atom_id res chain seq x y z
N MET A 1 -8.68 7.22 -19.69
CA MET A 1 -8.06 6.06 -20.39
C MET A 1 -8.34 4.67 -19.77
N VAL A 2 -8.64 4.51 -18.47
CA VAL A 2 -8.90 3.17 -17.86
C VAL A 2 -10.27 2.56 -18.25
N LYS A 3 -11.29 3.39 -18.54
CA LYS A 3 -12.62 2.95 -19.01
C LYS A 3 -12.55 2.10 -20.30
N GLN A 4 -11.60 2.39 -21.19
CA GLN A 4 -11.44 1.68 -22.47
C GLN A 4 -10.73 0.33 -22.37
N ARG A 5 -10.06 -0.02 -21.25
CA ARG A 5 -9.37 -1.33 -21.12
C ARG A 5 -10.25 -2.44 -20.54
N ILE A 6 -11.22 -2.14 -19.69
CA ILE A 6 -12.13 -3.16 -19.12
C ILE A 6 -13.12 -3.65 -20.18
N MET A 7 -13.60 -2.74 -21.03
CA MET A 7 -14.52 -3.09 -22.12
C MET A 7 -13.83 -3.81 -23.29
N LYS A 8 -12.48 -3.87 -23.31
CA LYS A 8 -11.73 -4.56 -24.38
C LYS A 8 -11.62 -6.08 -24.21
N ASN A 9 -12.00 -6.66 -23.05
CA ASN A 9 -12.01 -8.13 -22.90
C ASN A 9 -12.89 -8.64 -21.73
N PRO A 10 -14.23 -8.62 -21.86
CA PRO A 10 -15.16 -9.02 -20.79
C PRO A 10 -14.93 -10.45 -20.28
N GLN A 11 -14.45 -11.36 -21.13
CA GLN A 11 -14.12 -12.75 -20.77
C GLN A 11 -13.01 -12.89 -19.72
N LYS A 12 -12.15 -11.87 -19.55
CA LYS A 12 -11.06 -11.87 -18.54
C LYS A 12 -11.45 -11.27 -17.20
N VAL A 13 -12.50 -10.44 -17.19
CA VAL A 13 -12.94 -9.69 -15.99
C VAL A 13 -14.14 -10.36 -15.31
N LEU A 14 -15.01 -11.01 -16.09
CA LEU A 14 -16.22 -11.65 -15.58
C LEU A 14 -15.96 -12.68 -14.47
N PRO A 15 -14.98 -13.59 -14.56
CA PRO A 15 -14.70 -14.54 -13.47
C PRO A 15 -14.22 -13.85 -12.18
N GLN A 16 -13.46 -12.75 -12.30
CA GLN A 16 -12.99 -11.96 -11.15
C GLN A 16 -14.15 -11.18 -10.52
N LEU A 17 -15.06 -10.65 -11.34
CA LEU A 17 -16.26 -9.98 -10.86
C LEU A 17 -17.17 -10.96 -10.12
N MET A 18 -17.39 -12.16 -10.67
CA MET A 18 -18.15 -13.20 -9.97
C MET A 18 -17.51 -13.58 -8.63
N ALA A 19 -16.17 -13.72 -8.57
CA ALA A 19 -15.44 -13.94 -7.33
C ALA A 19 -15.59 -12.82 -6.32
N ALA A 20 -15.57 -11.56 -6.78
CA ALA A 20 -15.80 -10.42 -5.93
C ALA A 20 -17.23 -10.37 -5.39
N VAL A 21 -18.23 -10.62 -6.24
CA VAL A 21 -19.66 -10.62 -5.85
C VAL A 21 -19.94 -11.74 -4.85
N VAL A 22 -19.56 -12.99 -5.17
CA VAL A 22 -19.78 -14.13 -4.27
C VAL A 22 -18.99 -13.97 -2.97
N GLY A 23 -17.75 -13.47 -3.05
CA GLY A 23 -16.94 -13.14 -1.88
C GLY A 23 -17.50 -11.99 -1.04
N SER A 24 -18.38 -11.15 -1.60
CA SER A 24 -19.01 -10.02 -0.91
C SER A 24 -20.34 -10.39 -0.24
N TRP A 25 -20.91 -11.57 -0.47
CA TRP A 25 -22.18 -11.96 0.17
C TRP A 25 -22.10 -12.10 1.69
N GLY A 26 -20.91 -12.37 2.25
CA GLY A 26 -20.71 -12.24 3.70
C GLY A 26 -21.02 -10.83 4.20
N TYR A 27 -20.58 -9.78 3.47
CA TYR A 27 -20.89 -8.39 3.81
C TYR A 27 -22.38 -8.07 3.70
N PHE A 28 -23.09 -8.71 2.77
CA PHE A 28 -24.55 -8.62 2.72
C PHE A 28 -25.18 -9.18 3.99
N CYS A 29 -24.78 -10.37 4.45
CA CYS A 29 -25.25 -10.95 5.71
C CYS A 29 -24.89 -10.05 6.92
N MET A 30 -23.72 -9.44 6.90
CA MET A 30 -23.35 -8.45 7.91
C MET A 30 -24.30 -7.23 7.90
N GLY A 31 -24.72 -6.80 6.70
CA GLY A 31 -25.67 -5.71 6.52
C GLY A 31 -27.05 -6.05 7.05
N THR A 32 -27.52 -7.28 6.83
CA THR A 32 -28.82 -7.72 7.37
C THR A 32 -28.82 -7.77 8.90
N VAL A 33 -27.74 -8.21 9.54
CA VAL A 33 -27.61 -8.19 11.02
C VAL A 33 -27.62 -6.77 11.59
N ARG A 34 -26.96 -5.81 10.92
CA ARG A 34 -26.98 -4.40 11.33
C ARG A 34 -28.34 -3.74 11.09
N GLY A 35 -28.96 -4.02 9.95
CA GLY A 35 -30.27 -3.49 9.58
C GLY A 35 -31.43 -4.08 10.38
N TRP A 36 -31.31 -5.32 10.86
CA TRP A 36 -32.36 -6.03 11.61
C TRP A 36 -32.84 -5.26 12.84
N GLY A 37 -31.95 -4.54 13.54
CA GLY A 37 -32.30 -3.80 14.75
C GLY A 37 -33.45 -2.82 14.55
N SER A 38 -33.48 -2.16 13.38
CA SER A 38 -34.40 -1.04 13.13
C SER A 38 -35.87 -1.49 13.06
N PRO A 39 -36.29 -2.42 12.19
CA PRO A 39 -37.64 -2.97 12.23
C PRO A 39 -37.84 -4.04 13.32
N GLY A 40 -36.78 -4.75 13.70
CA GLY A 40 -36.84 -5.89 14.62
C GLY A 40 -37.16 -5.48 16.06
N LEU A 41 -36.50 -4.46 16.62
CA LEU A 41 -36.69 -4.06 18.01
C LEU A 41 -38.11 -3.53 18.30
N PRO A 42 -38.71 -2.65 17.46
CA PRO A 42 -40.09 -2.20 17.66
C PRO A 42 -41.12 -3.33 17.51
N SER A 43 -40.88 -4.28 16.59
CA SER A 43 -41.75 -5.46 16.43
C SER A 43 -41.61 -6.41 17.62
N LEU A 44 -40.40 -6.59 18.15
CA LEU A 44 -40.13 -7.42 19.33
C LEU A 44 -40.94 -6.98 20.55
N ASN A 45 -41.05 -5.67 20.76
CA ASN A 45 -41.83 -5.09 21.86
C ASN A 45 -43.35 -5.30 21.73
N LYS A 46 -43.85 -5.60 20.52
CA LYS A 46 -45.29 -5.79 20.26
C LYS A 46 -45.72 -7.25 20.36
N THR A 47 -44.87 -8.19 19.93
CA THR A 47 -45.27 -9.60 19.76
C THR A 47 -44.85 -10.52 20.90
N LEU A 48 -43.96 -10.09 21.81
CA LEU A 48 -43.47 -10.94 22.89
C LEU A 48 -44.35 -10.87 24.14
N ASP A 49 -44.67 -12.06 24.64
CA ASP A 49 -45.63 -12.32 25.72
C ASP A 49 -44.97 -12.47 27.11
N PHE A 50 -43.65 -12.28 27.20
CA PHE A 50 -42.87 -12.38 28.45
C PHE A 50 -42.21 -11.03 28.78
N ASP A 51 -42.14 -10.67 30.06
CA ASP A 51 -41.61 -9.38 30.53
C ASP A 51 -40.20 -9.14 30.01
N MET A 52 -39.96 -8.09 29.22
CA MET A 52 -38.63 -7.63 28.82
C MET A 52 -38.30 -6.31 29.52
N ASN A 53 -37.15 -6.24 30.17
CA ASN A 53 -36.68 -4.99 30.76
C ASN A 53 -36.07 -4.10 29.67
N GLU A 54 -36.03 -2.78 29.89
CA GLU A 54 -35.36 -1.85 28.96
C GLU A 54 -33.89 -2.23 28.70
N ASP A 55 -33.20 -2.75 29.73
CA ASP A 55 -31.83 -3.24 29.61
C ASP A 55 -31.70 -4.46 28.68
N ASP A 56 -32.74 -5.28 28.55
CA ASP A 56 -32.73 -6.42 27.62
C ASP A 56 -32.63 -5.92 26.17
N PHE A 57 -33.40 -4.89 25.80
CA PHE A 57 -33.36 -4.30 24.46
C PHE A 57 -31.98 -3.67 24.14
N LYS A 58 -31.36 -3.04 25.14
CA LYS A 58 -30.01 -2.45 25.01
C LYS A 58 -28.98 -3.55 24.72
N TRP A 59 -29.01 -4.65 25.47
CA TRP A 59 -28.09 -5.77 25.27
C TRP A 59 -28.36 -6.54 23.98
N ILE A 60 -29.62 -6.79 23.61
CA ILE A 60 -29.97 -7.44 22.33
C ILE A 60 -29.41 -6.67 21.13
N SER A 61 -29.40 -5.33 21.21
CA SER A 61 -28.86 -4.46 20.17
C SER A 61 -27.34 -4.43 20.14
N ALA A 62 -26.69 -4.47 21.31
CA ALA A 62 -25.24 -4.37 21.45
C ALA A 62 -24.48 -5.70 21.27
N MET A 63 -25.12 -6.83 21.60
CA MET A 63 -24.51 -8.17 21.58
C MET A 63 -23.83 -8.57 20.27
N PRO A 64 -24.38 -8.25 19.07
CA PRO A 64 -23.70 -8.54 17.82
C PRO A 64 -22.35 -7.83 17.70
N MET A 65 -22.21 -6.60 18.22
CA MET A 65 -20.94 -5.86 18.14
C MET A 65 -19.91 -6.42 19.12
N CYS A 66 -20.34 -6.85 20.31
CA CYS A 66 -19.47 -7.50 21.30
C CYS A 66 -18.87 -8.80 20.76
N SER A 67 -19.71 -9.66 20.22
CA SER A 67 -19.28 -10.93 19.61
C SER A 67 -18.49 -10.74 18.31
N SER A 68 -18.72 -9.66 17.56
CA SER A 68 -17.91 -9.32 16.37
C SER A 68 -16.43 -9.14 16.68
N PHE A 69 -16.09 -8.58 17.84
CA PHE A 69 -14.69 -8.44 18.26
C PHE A 69 -14.01 -9.81 18.38
N PHE A 70 -14.66 -10.78 19.02
CA PHE A 70 -14.14 -12.14 19.17
C PHE A 70 -14.10 -12.89 17.83
N GLY A 71 -15.12 -12.73 16.98
CA GLY A 71 -15.14 -13.31 15.64
C GLY A 71 -13.95 -12.87 14.78
N ALA A 72 -13.59 -11.58 14.84
CA ALA A 72 -12.44 -11.04 14.12
C ALA A 72 -11.09 -11.63 14.58
N LEU A 73 -10.97 -12.04 15.84
CA LEU A 73 -9.76 -12.71 16.37
C LEU A 73 -9.70 -14.17 15.93
N ILE A 74 -10.82 -14.88 16.03
CA ILE A 74 -10.91 -16.33 15.78
C ILE A 74 -10.66 -16.66 14.31
N ILE A 75 -11.18 -15.85 13.37
CA ILE A 75 -11.15 -16.15 11.92
C ILE A 75 -9.74 -16.20 11.32
N SER A 76 -8.75 -15.57 11.96
CA SER A 76 -7.37 -15.53 11.47
C SER A 76 -6.72 -16.92 11.36
N ILE A 77 -7.01 -17.81 12.30
CA ILE A 77 -6.49 -19.19 12.36
C ILE A 77 -7.02 -20.05 11.19
N PRO A 78 -8.35 -20.22 11.01
CA PRO A 78 -8.87 -21.02 9.90
C PRO A 78 -8.51 -20.44 8.53
N MET A 79 -8.40 -19.12 8.38
CA MET A 79 -7.95 -18.51 7.13
C MET A 79 -6.49 -18.85 6.75
N GLN A 80 -5.65 -19.14 7.74
CA GLN A 80 -4.26 -19.56 7.51
C GLN A 80 -4.18 -21.07 7.24
N TYR A 81 -4.81 -21.90 8.07
CA TYR A 81 -4.66 -23.37 7.99
C TYR A 81 -5.66 -24.07 7.06
N LEU A 82 -6.93 -23.66 7.06
CA LEU A 82 -8.00 -24.34 6.29
C LEU A 82 -8.16 -23.75 4.88
N GLY A 83 -7.75 -22.50 4.68
CA GLY A 83 -7.92 -21.75 3.44
C GLY A 83 -9.00 -20.68 3.55
N ARG A 84 -8.96 -19.70 2.63
CA ARG A 84 -9.83 -18.51 2.68
C ARG A 84 -11.27 -18.88 2.28
N LYS A 85 -11.45 -19.74 1.29
CA LYS A 85 -12.77 -20.26 0.89
C LYS A 85 -13.42 -21.05 2.02
N LYS A 86 -12.69 -21.95 2.68
CA LYS A 86 -13.25 -22.78 3.76
C LYS A 86 -13.62 -21.94 4.97
N ALA A 87 -12.81 -20.91 5.30
CA ALA A 87 -13.17 -19.93 6.31
C ALA A 87 -14.45 -19.15 5.95
N LEU A 88 -14.62 -18.77 4.67
CA LEU A 88 -15.87 -18.18 4.17
C LEU A 88 -17.07 -19.13 4.23
N ILE A 89 -16.88 -20.44 4.08
CA ILE A 89 -17.99 -21.40 4.28
C ILE A 89 -18.35 -21.49 5.76
N GLY A 90 -17.34 -21.52 6.63
CA GLY A 90 -17.49 -21.52 8.09
C GLY A 90 -18.35 -20.36 8.62
N LEU A 91 -18.16 -19.15 8.08
CA LEU A 91 -18.90 -17.98 8.58
C LEU A 91 -20.40 -18.04 8.30
N TYR A 92 -20.84 -18.67 7.20
CA TYR A 92 -22.27 -18.75 6.88
C TYR A 92 -23.01 -19.60 7.91
N PHE A 93 -22.37 -20.60 8.52
CA PHE A 93 -22.97 -21.36 9.61
C PHE A 93 -23.32 -20.47 10.80
N PHE A 94 -22.46 -19.51 11.17
CA PHE A 94 -22.78 -18.55 12.24
C PHE A 94 -24.03 -17.72 11.93
N TYR A 95 -24.19 -17.27 10.68
CA TYR A 95 -25.39 -16.53 10.25
C TYR A 95 -26.64 -17.41 10.20
N ILE A 96 -26.54 -18.64 9.68
CA ILE A 96 -27.66 -19.59 9.59
C ILE A 96 -28.14 -19.96 10.99
N PHE A 97 -27.25 -20.47 11.85
CA PHE A 97 -27.63 -20.86 13.20
C PHE A 97 -28.06 -19.68 14.06
N GLY A 98 -27.38 -18.53 13.94
CA GLY A 98 -27.75 -17.33 14.67
C GLY A 98 -29.14 -16.81 14.31
N SER A 99 -29.46 -16.74 13.02
CA SER A 99 -30.78 -16.27 12.55
C SER A 99 -31.89 -17.30 12.77
N LEU A 100 -31.57 -18.60 12.69
CA LEU A 100 -32.50 -19.68 12.98
C LEU A 100 -32.90 -19.70 14.46
N ILE A 101 -31.93 -19.65 15.37
CA ILE A 101 -32.19 -19.60 16.82
C ILE A 101 -32.98 -18.34 17.17
N LEU A 102 -32.64 -17.20 16.55
CA LEU A 102 -33.38 -15.96 16.72
C LEU A 102 -34.86 -16.14 16.31
N GLY A 103 -35.15 -16.68 15.12
CA GLY A 103 -36.52 -16.94 14.67
C GLY A 103 -37.28 -17.95 15.53
N LEU A 104 -36.62 -19.04 15.95
CA LEU A 104 -37.20 -20.07 16.82
C LEU A 104 -37.55 -19.55 18.23
N THR A 105 -37.00 -18.40 18.63
CA THR A 105 -37.30 -17.80 19.95
C THR A 105 -38.79 -17.45 20.08
N TYR A 106 -39.48 -17.18 18.97
CA TYR A 106 -40.93 -16.96 18.98
C TYR A 106 -41.70 -18.16 19.58
N PHE A 107 -41.28 -19.39 19.26
CA PHE A 107 -41.91 -20.61 19.76
C PHE A 107 -41.40 -21.01 21.15
N GLY A 108 -40.10 -20.80 21.40
CA GLY A 108 -39.46 -21.21 22.66
C GLY A 108 -39.73 -20.29 23.85
N LYS A 109 -40.20 -19.06 23.64
CA LYS A 109 -40.49 -18.04 24.69
C LYS A 109 -39.36 -17.84 25.74
N HIS A 110 -38.10 -18.04 25.37
CA HIS A 110 -36.93 -17.86 26.25
C HIS A 110 -36.00 -16.74 25.77
N LYS A 111 -35.79 -15.71 26.61
CA LYS A 111 -34.88 -14.57 26.34
C LYS A 111 -33.45 -15.00 25.95
N ALA A 112 -32.95 -16.06 26.57
CA ALA A 112 -31.59 -16.57 26.32
C ALA A 112 -31.37 -16.92 24.84
N MET A 113 -32.41 -17.39 24.13
CA MET A 113 -32.30 -17.70 22.70
C MET A 113 -32.09 -16.44 21.84
N LEU A 114 -32.70 -15.31 22.21
CA LEU A 114 -32.43 -14.02 21.53
C LEU A 114 -30.96 -13.64 21.69
N TYR A 115 -30.43 -13.74 22.91
CA TYR A 115 -29.03 -13.41 23.19
C TYR A 115 -28.07 -14.33 22.44
N VAL A 116 -28.29 -15.65 22.47
CA VAL A 116 -27.46 -16.63 21.76
C VAL A 116 -27.52 -16.41 20.24
N GLY A 117 -28.71 -16.16 19.68
CA GLY A 117 -28.88 -15.89 18.26
C GLY A 117 -28.11 -14.64 17.81
N ARG A 118 -28.22 -13.54 18.58
CA ARG A 118 -27.49 -12.29 18.33
C ARG A 118 -25.96 -12.44 18.51
N LEU A 119 -25.52 -13.25 19.48
CA LEU A 119 -24.11 -13.55 19.71
C LEU A 119 -23.52 -14.32 18.53
N LEU A 120 -24.20 -15.35 18.03
CA LEU A 120 -23.76 -16.11 16.86
C LEU A 120 -23.73 -15.25 15.59
N GLN A 121 -24.76 -14.44 15.36
CA GLN A 121 -24.77 -13.48 14.24
C GLN A 121 -23.58 -12.51 14.30
N GLY A 122 -23.26 -12.00 15.49
CA GLY A 122 -22.11 -11.11 15.66
C GLY A 122 -20.76 -11.80 15.49
N LEU A 123 -20.58 -13.05 15.94
CA LEU A 123 -19.39 -13.84 15.58
C LEU A 123 -19.23 -13.93 14.05
N GLY A 124 -20.33 -14.14 13.32
CA GLY A 124 -20.36 -14.11 11.86
C GLY A 124 -19.92 -12.76 11.28
N VAL A 125 -20.41 -11.65 11.82
CA VAL A 125 -20.04 -10.27 11.43
C VAL A 125 -18.54 -10.02 11.62
N GLY A 126 -18.01 -10.41 12.77
CA GLY A 126 -16.58 -10.32 13.09
C GLY A 126 -15.70 -11.08 12.11
N CYS A 127 -16.09 -12.32 11.80
CA CYS A 127 -15.40 -13.17 10.83
C CYS A 127 -15.46 -12.61 9.40
N THR A 128 -16.61 -12.04 9.02
CA THR A 128 -16.89 -11.56 7.66
C THR A 128 -15.90 -10.48 7.21
N THR A 129 -15.65 -9.49 8.07
CA THR A 129 -14.88 -8.30 7.71
C THR A 129 -13.50 -8.64 7.13
N PRO A 130 -12.60 -9.37 7.84
CA PRO A 130 -11.31 -9.76 7.28
C PRO A 130 -11.42 -10.85 6.21
N ALA A 131 -12.32 -11.84 6.37
CA ALA A 131 -12.38 -12.99 5.46
C ALA A 131 -12.79 -12.59 4.04
N CYS A 132 -13.84 -11.78 3.92
CA CYS A 132 -14.33 -11.30 2.62
C CYS A 132 -13.32 -10.35 1.96
N GLN A 133 -12.75 -9.39 2.70
CA GLN A 133 -11.76 -8.45 2.15
C GLN A 133 -10.53 -9.17 1.58
N ILE A 134 -9.96 -10.10 2.35
CA ILE A 134 -8.78 -10.85 1.93
C ILE A 134 -9.11 -11.71 0.72
N TYR A 135 -10.21 -12.48 0.76
CA TYR A 135 -10.61 -13.33 -0.36
C TYR A 135 -10.80 -12.55 -1.67
N VAL A 136 -11.53 -11.43 -1.62
CA VAL A 136 -11.74 -10.58 -2.80
C VAL A 136 -10.42 -9.98 -3.28
N SER A 137 -9.55 -9.52 -2.37
CA SER A 137 -8.27 -8.91 -2.72
C SER A 137 -7.27 -9.88 -3.36
N GLU A 138 -7.24 -11.13 -2.88
CA GLU A 138 -6.34 -12.20 -3.37
C GLU A 138 -6.83 -12.78 -4.69
N CYS A 139 -8.15 -12.83 -4.93
CA CYS A 139 -8.71 -13.25 -6.21
C CYS A 139 -8.57 -12.17 -7.31
N SER A 140 -8.54 -10.90 -6.91
CA SER A 140 -8.52 -9.75 -7.83
C SER A 140 -7.13 -9.45 -8.38
N SER A 141 -7.05 -9.13 -9.68
CA SER A 141 -5.82 -8.60 -10.27
C SER A 141 -5.52 -7.17 -9.77
N PRO A 142 -4.24 -6.75 -9.69
CA PRO A 142 -3.86 -5.45 -9.14
C PRO A 142 -4.58 -4.25 -9.78
N ASN A 143 -4.88 -4.33 -11.09
CA ASN A 143 -5.50 -3.25 -11.86
C ASN A 143 -7.00 -3.04 -11.58
N VAL A 144 -7.69 -4.02 -11.03
CA VAL A 144 -9.14 -3.93 -10.71
C VAL A 144 -9.44 -4.11 -9.23
N ARG A 145 -8.43 -4.45 -8.41
CA ARG A 145 -8.59 -4.74 -6.97
C ARG A 145 -9.34 -3.66 -6.21
N GLY A 146 -9.06 -2.38 -6.44
CA GLY A 146 -9.76 -1.29 -5.76
C GLY A 146 -11.27 -1.27 -6.02
N ARG A 147 -11.68 -1.47 -7.29
CA ARG A 147 -13.10 -1.49 -7.68
C ARG A 147 -13.83 -2.75 -7.27
N LEU A 148 -13.15 -3.90 -7.30
CA LEU A 148 -13.72 -5.14 -6.78
C LEU A 148 -13.82 -5.10 -5.24
N GLY A 149 -12.88 -4.41 -4.59
CA GLY A 149 -12.95 -4.11 -3.15
C GLY A 149 -14.18 -3.29 -2.78
N SER A 150 -14.54 -2.24 -3.54
CA SER A 150 -15.72 -1.42 -3.24
C SER A 150 -17.07 -2.16 -3.34
N ILE A 151 -17.12 -3.33 -4.00
CA ILE A 151 -18.33 -4.18 -4.04
C ILE A 151 -18.70 -4.66 -2.64
N THR A 152 -17.72 -4.90 -1.76
CA THR A 152 -17.96 -5.35 -0.38
C THR A 152 -18.75 -4.32 0.43
N ALA A 153 -18.38 -3.04 0.38
CA ALA A 153 -19.09 -1.95 1.04
C ALA A 153 -20.50 -1.74 0.47
N SER A 154 -20.65 -1.91 -0.85
CA SER A 154 -21.97 -1.84 -1.50
C SER A 154 -22.87 -3.02 -1.08
N ALA A 155 -22.31 -4.22 -0.93
CA ALA A 155 -23.03 -5.40 -0.44
C ALA A 155 -23.52 -5.22 1.00
N LEU A 156 -22.73 -4.57 1.86
CA LEU A 156 -23.15 -4.18 3.21
C LEU A 156 -24.39 -3.27 3.19
N ALA A 157 -24.32 -2.18 2.41
CA ALA A 157 -25.43 -1.24 2.27
C ALA A 157 -26.68 -1.91 1.68
N LEU A 158 -26.49 -2.83 0.73
CA LEU A 158 -27.58 -3.63 0.15
C LEU A 158 -28.24 -4.52 1.21
N GLY A 159 -27.47 -5.16 2.09
CA GLY A 159 -28.01 -5.96 3.19
C GLY A 159 -28.84 -5.14 4.18
N ILE A 160 -28.39 -3.92 4.52
CA ILE A 160 -29.15 -2.98 5.37
C ILE A 160 -30.47 -2.60 4.69
N TRP A 161 -30.42 -2.22 3.41
CA TRP A 161 -31.60 -1.81 2.67
C TRP A 161 -32.63 -2.95 2.51
N VAL A 162 -32.17 -4.17 2.21
CA VAL A 162 -33.06 -5.35 2.17
C VAL A 162 -33.70 -5.62 3.52
N ALA A 163 -32.97 -5.44 4.63
CA ALA A 163 -33.54 -5.56 5.97
C ALA A 163 -34.61 -4.51 6.27
N TYR A 164 -34.42 -3.27 5.80
CA TYR A 164 -35.45 -2.23 5.92
C TYR A 164 -36.68 -2.53 5.07
N ILE A 165 -36.52 -3.04 3.84
CA ILE A 165 -37.65 -3.40 2.99
C ILE A 165 -38.43 -4.57 3.58
N ILE A 166 -37.77 -5.68 3.90
CA ILE A 166 -38.48 -6.88 4.34
C ILE A 166 -39.06 -6.65 5.73
N GLY A 167 -38.26 -6.13 6.67
CA GLY A 167 -38.69 -5.87 8.04
C GLY A 167 -39.74 -4.77 8.18
N ALA A 168 -39.95 -3.98 7.13
CA ALA A 168 -41.11 -3.12 7.05
C ALA A 168 -42.41 -3.95 6.96
N PHE A 169 -42.45 -5.02 6.14
CA PHE A 169 -43.67 -5.81 5.87
C PHE A 169 -43.89 -6.98 6.83
N VAL A 170 -42.85 -7.44 7.52
CA VAL A 170 -42.88 -8.67 8.32
C VAL A 170 -42.39 -8.43 9.72
N GLU A 171 -42.83 -9.28 10.64
CA GLU A 171 -42.38 -9.25 12.04
C GLU A 171 -40.96 -9.79 12.23
N TRP A 172 -40.37 -9.47 13.37
CA TRP A 172 -38.97 -9.79 13.71
C TRP A 172 -38.60 -11.28 13.55
N HIS A 173 -39.53 -12.19 13.84
CA HIS A 173 -39.31 -13.64 13.78
C HIS A 173 -39.36 -14.17 12.34
N ILE A 174 -40.31 -13.70 11.53
CA ILE A 174 -40.36 -14.02 10.08
C ILE A 174 -39.14 -13.45 9.37
N LEU A 175 -38.75 -12.21 9.72
CA LEU A 175 -37.54 -11.58 9.20
C LEU A 175 -36.30 -12.43 9.49
N ALA A 176 -36.20 -13.00 10.70
CA ALA A 176 -35.10 -13.88 11.07
C ALA A 176 -35.10 -15.19 10.25
N PHE A 177 -36.26 -15.80 9.99
CA PHE A 177 -36.34 -17.00 9.13
C PHE A 177 -35.94 -16.72 7.67
N ILE A 178 -36.34 -15.58 7.11
CA ILE A 178 -35.91 -15.18 5.76
C ILE A 178 -34.38 -15.02 5.70
N PHE A 179 -33.79 -14.43 6.74
CA PHE A 179 -32.34 -14.30 6.88
C PHE A 179 -31.60 -15.59 7.22
N THR A 180 -32.30 -16.68 7.50
CA THR A 180 -31.72 -18.04 7.53
C THR A 180 -31.60 -18.61 6.11
N VAL A 181 -32.56 -18.34 5.23
CA VAL A 181 -32.57 -18.88 3.85
C VAL A 181 -31.51 -18.25 2.97
N LEU A 182 -31.31 -16.92 3.04
CA LEU A 182 -30.37 -16.22 2.16
C LEU A 182 -28.90 -16.71 2.30
N PRO A 183 -28.33 -16.87 3.52
CA PRO A 183 -26.99 -17.44 3.69
C PRO A 183 -26.85 -18.86 3.15
N CYS A 184 -27.91 -19.69 3.16
CA CYS A 184 -27.87 -21.03 2.55
C CYS A 184 -27.62 -20.96 1.04
N ILE A 185 -28.25 -20.01 0.35
CA ILE A 185 -28.04 -19.77 -1.09
C ILE A 185 -26.60 -19.30 -1.34
N PHE A 186 -26.11 -18.35 -0.53
CA PHE A 186 -24.75 -17.84 -0.66
C PHE A 186 -23.68 -18.89 -0.34
N LEU A 187 -23.96 -19.81 0.57
CA LEU A 187 -23.09 -20.96 0.87
C LEU A 187 -22.96 -21.88 -0.35
N ILE A 188 -24.06 -22.20 -1.04
CA ILE A 188 -24.03 -23.02 -2.27
C ILE A 188 -23.17 -22.34 -3.35
N TRP A 189 -23.33 -21.03 -3.56
CA TRP A 189 -22.50 -20.29 -4.52
C TRP A 189 -21.02 -20.21 -4.12
N THR A 190 -20.72 -20.06 -2.84
CA THR A 190 -19.34 -20.02 -2.34
C THR A 190 -18.65 -21.37 -2.53
N CYS A 191 -19.38 -22.48 -2.39
CA CYS A 191 -18.86 -23.82 -2.68
C CYS A 191 -18.39 -23.99 -4.14
N ALA A 192 -19.04 -23.32 -5.10
CA ALA A 192 -18.68 -23.37 -6.52
C ALA A 192 -17.42 -22.55 -6.89
N MET A 193 -16.94 -21.69 -5.99
CA MET A 193 -15.80 -20.81 -6.25
C MET A 193 -14.45 -21.48 -5.94
N PRO A 194 -13.36 -21.08 -6.64
CA PRO A 194 -12.03 -21.59 -6.35
C PRO A 194 -11.49 -21.04 -5.02
N GLU A 195 -10.52 -21.76 -4.45
CA GLU A 195 -9.69 -21.21 -3.36
C GLU A 195 -8.75 -20.14 -3.92
N THR A 196 -8.30 -19.25 -3.05
CA THR A 196 -7.39 -18.15 -3.41
C THR A 196 -6.05 -18.67 -3.96
N PRO A 197 -5.56 -18.13 -5.10
CA PRO A 197 -4.32 -18.61 -5.70
C PRO A 197 -3.11 -18.33 -4.81
N ILE A 198 -3.12 -17.23 -4.06
CA ILE A 198 -2.05 -16.87 -3.13
C ILE A 198 -1.93 -17.91 -2.02
N TRP A 199 -3.04 -18.31 -1.38
CA TRP A 199 -3.00 -19.33 -0.33
C TRP A 199 -2.46 -20.67 -0.82
N LEU A 200 -2.89 -21.11 -2.00
CA LEU A 200 -2.47 -22.38 -2.59
C LEU A 200 -0.96 -22.38 -2.86
N LEU A 201 -0.43 -21.27 -3.39
CA LEU A 201 1.01 -21.10 -3.62
C LEU A 201 1.82 -21.09 -2.32
N THR A 202 1.34 -20.42 -1.27
CA THR A 202 2.06 -20.37 0.01
C THR A 202 2.10 -21.71 0.75
N HIS A 203 1.19 -22.64 0.43
CA HIS A 203 1.12 -23.97 1.03
C HIS A 203 1.72 -25.06 0.13
N GLY A 204 2.39 -24.70 -0.96
CA GLY A 204 3.07 -25.64 -1.86
C GLY A 204 2.15 -26.35 -2.86
N PHE A 205 0.87 -26.00 -2.93
CA PHE A 205 -0.08 -26.55 -3.91
C PHE A 205 0.00 -25.80 -5.24
N GLU A 206 1.13 -25.90 -5.94
CA GLU A 206 1.39 -25.12 -7.16
C GLU A 206 0.41 -25.42 -8.30
N ASP A 207 0.10 -26.69 -8.56
CA ASP A 207 -0.80 -27.09 -9.65
C ASP A 207 -2.23 -26.58 -9.46
N ASP A 208 -2.75 -26.66 -8.23
CA ASP A 208 -4.08 -26.15 -7.91
C ASP A 208 -4.10 -24.62 -7.87
N GLY A 209 -3.01 -23.99 -7.41
CA GLY A 209 -2.82 -22.54 -7.50
C GLY A 209 -2.87 -22.05 -8.96
N ARG A 210 -2.22 -22.78 -9.88
CA ARG A 210 -2.26 -22.51 -11.33
C ARG A 210 -3.68 -22.64 -11.88
N LYS A 211 -4.40 -23.73 -11.56
CA LYS A 211 -5.79 -23.94 -12.01
C LYS A 211 -6.73 -22.84 -11.49
N ALA A 212 -6.58 -22.46 -10.22
CA ALA A 212 -7.36 -21.39 -9.60
C ALA A 212 -7.09 -20.03 -10.28
N LEU A 213 -5.82 -19.69 -10.50
CA LEU A 213 -5.43 -18.46 -11.17
C LEU A 213 -5.91 -18.43 -12.64
N GLN A 214 -5.84 -19.54 -13.36
CA GLN A 214 -6.33 -19.67 -14.72
C GLN A 214 -7.86 -19.54 -14.80
N ARG A 215 -8.60 -20.06 -13.81
CA ARG A 215 -10.06 -19.87 -13.70
C ARG A 215 -10.42 -18.40 -13.47
N LEU A 216 -9.65 -17.68 -12.66
CA LEU A 216 -9.86 -16.26 -12.37
C LEU A 216 -9.43 -15.33 -13.52
N ARG A 217 -8.35 -15.64 -14.23
CA ARG A 217 -7.81 -14.84 -15.35
C ARG A 217 -8.39 -15.21 -16.72
N GLY A 218 -9.19 -16.28 -16.78
CA GLY A 218 -9.79 -16.84 -17.98
C GLY A 218 -8.97 -18.00 -18.57
N LYS A 219 -9.66 -19.04 -19.06
CA LYS A 219 -9.08 -20.33 -19.47
C LYS A 219 -7.92 -20.24 -20.48
N LYS A 220 -7.85 -19.19 -21.30
CA LYS A 220 -6.84 -19.01 -22.37
C LYS A 220 -5.70 -18.06 -22.00
N THR A 221 -5.64 -17.55 -20.77
CA THR A 221 -4.61 -16.59 -20.36
C THR A 221 -3.38 -17.31 -19.81
N ASN A 222 -2.18 -16.96 -20.29
CA ASN A 222 -0.93 -17.45 -19.70
C ASN A 222 -0.74 -16.82 -18.31
N VAL A 223 -0.77 -17.66 -17.27
CA VAL A 223 -0.68 -17.26 -15.86
C VAL A 223 0.71 -17.49 -15.25
N ASP A 224 1.64 -18.13 -15.98
CA ASP A 224 2.98 -18.49 -15.49
C ASP A 224 3.78 -17.29 -15.00
N VAL A 225 3.73 -16.19 -15.74
CA VAL A 225 4.44 -14.95 -15.38
C VAL A 225 3.89 -14.33 -14.10
N GLU A 226 2.56 -14.34 -13.92
CA GLU A 226 1.91 -13.83 -12.71
C GLU A 226 2.17 -14.73 -11.51
N MET A 227 2.14 -16.05 -11.71
CA MET A 227 2.43 -17.06 -10.70
C MET A 227 3.88 -16.95 -10.18
N ARG A 228 4.86 -16.84 -11.08
CA ARG A 228 6.27 -16.61 -10.70
C ARG A 228 6.44 -15.33 -9.90
N ARG A 229 5.83 -14.22 -10.34
CA ARG A 229 5.87 -12.95 -9.58
C ARG A 229 5.26 -13.07 -8.18
N MET A 230 4.18 -13.83 -8.02
CA MET A 230 3.56 -14.08 -6.71
C MET A 230 4.48 -14.90 -5.80
N LYS A 231 5.16 -15.92 -6.36
CA LYS A 231 6.13 -16.76 -5.64
C LYS A 231 7.35 -15.94 -5.20
N ASP A 232 7.95 -15.18 -6.11
CA ASP A 232 9.09 -14.30 -5.81
C ASP A 232 8.74 -13.27 -4.72
N HIS A 233 7.52 -12.71 -4.77
CA HIS A 233 7.06 -11.75 -3.76
C HIS A 233 6.85 -12.41 -2.39
N HIS A 234 6.40 -13.67 -2.36
CA HIS A 234 6.24 -14.45 -1.14
C HIS A 234 7.60 -14.80 -0.52
N GLU A 235 8.54 -15.29 -1.31
CA GLU A 235 9.90 -15.63 -0.85
C GLU A 235 10.66 -14.39 -0.34
N LYS A 236 10.48 -13.24 -1.02
CA LYS A 236 10.97 -11.94 -0.51
C LYS A 236 10.28 -11.53 0.79
N SER A 237 8.96 -11.70 0.91
CA SER A 237 8.23 -11.35 2.14
C SER A 237 8.58 -12.25 3.33
N ALA A 238 8.83 -13.54 3.10
CA ALA A 238 9.24 -14.51 4.12
C ALA A 238 10.68 -14.26 4.60
N SER A 239 11.58 -13.84 3.71
CA SER A 239 12.98 -13.54 4.05
C SER A 239 13.16 -12.16 4.71
N ILE A 240 12.26 -11.20 4.47
CA ILE A 240 12.31 -9.84 5.02
C ILE A 240 11.64 -9.74 6.41
N ASN A 241 10.61 -10.54 6.69
CA ASN A 241 9.80 -10.40 7.91
C ASN A 241 10.30 -11.30 9.05
N GLY A 242 11.38 -10.88 9.73
CA GLY A 242 11.70 -11.39 11.07
C GLY A 242 10.64 -11.00 12.12
N PRO A 243 10.62 -11.64 13.30
CA PRO A 243 9.57 -11.45 14.31
C PRO A 243 9.38 -9.97 14.70
N ILE A 244 8.12 -9.56 14.87
CA ILE A 244 7.73 -8.20 15.25
C ILE A 244 8.26 -7.93 16.66
N ARG A 245 9.20 -6.99 16.80
CA ARG A 245 9.70 -6.54 18.10
C ARG A 245 8.80 -5.44 18.64
N PHE A 246 8.20 -5.65 19.80
CA PHE A 246 7.28 -4.68 20.41
C PHE A 246 7.88 -3.29 20.65
N LYS A 247 9.20 -3.20 20.87
CA LYS A 247 9.91 -1.91 21.01
C LYS A 247 9.91 -1.07 19.73
N ASP A 248 9.74 -1.68 18.55
CA ASP A 248 9.68 -0.93 17.29
C ASP A 248 8.33 -0.22 17.11
N LEU A 249 7.24 -0.76 17.69
CA LEU A 249 5.90 -0.17 17.60
C LEU A 249 5.79 1.17 18.34
N MET A 250 6.65 1.41 19.34
CA MET A 250 6.69 2.67 20.09
C MET A 250 7.50 3.78 19.41
N LYS A 251 8.08 3.53 18.23
CA LYS A 251 8.85 4.54 17.50
C LYS A 251 7.91 5.52 16.80
N GLY A 252 8.26 6.81 16.83
CA GLY A 252 7.49 7.91 16.22
C GLY A 252 7.01 7.70 14.78
N PRO A 253 7.80 7.10 13.86
CA PRO A 253 7.37 6.85 12.48
C PRO A 253 6.27 5.80 12.34
N ILE A 254 6.02 5.00 13.38
CA ILE A 254 4.95 3.97 13.42
C ILE A 254 3.80 4.46 14.31
N LEU A 255 4.13 5.06 15.45
CA LEU A 255 3.16 5.51 16.44
C LEU A 255 2.31 6.70 15.96
N LYS A 256 2.88 7.66 15.23
CA LYS A 256 2.13 8.80 14.68
C LYS A 256 1.06 8.36 13.65
N PRO A 257 1.41 7.57 12.61
CA PRO A 257 0.43 6.91 11.73
C PRO A 257 -0.65 6.14 12.49
N PHE A 258 -0.23 5.35 13.47
CA PHE A 258 -1.15 4.52 14.25
C PHE A 258 -2.15 5.35 15.05
N GLY A 259 -1.69 6.36 15.80
CA GLY A 259 -2.55 7.27 16.55
C GLY A 259 -3.51 8.05 15.66
N LEU A 260 -3.06 8.46 14.48
CA LEU A 260 -3.90 9.14 13.49
C LEU A 260 -5.06 8.27 13.01
N ILE A 261 -4.81 7.01 12.63
CA ILE A 261 -5.90 6.11 12.17
C ILE A 261 -6.82 5.74 13.34
N MET A 262 -6.27 5.50 14.54
CA MET A 262 -7.07 5.26 15.74
C MET A 262 -8.04 6.42 16.01
N GLY A 263 -7.56 7.67 15.90
CA GLY A 263 -8.39 8.86 16.02
C GLY A 263 -9.49 8.93 14.97
N ILE A 264 -9.17 8.71 13.68
CA ILE A 264 -10.17 8.70 12.60
C ILE A 264 -11.23 7.61 12.84
N MET A 265 -10.83 6.40 13.24
CA MET A 265 -11.76 5.30 13.52
C MET A 265 -12.65 5.58 14.73
N PHE A 266 -12.13 6.26 15.76
CA PHE A 266 -12.94 6.71 16.90
C PHE A 266 -13.99 7.72 16.45
N PHE A 267 -13.58 8.79 15.76
CA PHE A 267 -14.50 9.85 15.34
C PHE A 267 -15.54 9.36 14.33
N GLN A 268 -15.17 8.44 13.45
CA GLN A 268 -16.11 7.77 12.54
C GLN A 268 -17.25 7.10 13.32
N GLN A 269 -16.95 6.36 14.40
CA GLN A 269 -17.98 5.69 15.20
C GLN A 269 -18.72 6.65 16.14
N ALA A 270 -18.03 7.66 16.66
CA ALA A 270 -18.60 8.71 17.50
C ALA A 270 -19.62 9.60 16.76
N THR A 271 -19.72 9.50 15.42
CA THR A 271 -20.83 10.10 14.64
C THR A 271 -22.20 9.52 14.97
N GLY A 272 -22.25 8.35 15.63
CA GLY A 272 -23.51 7.68 15.95
C GLY A 272 -24.11 6.86 14.80
N ILE A 273 -23.41 6.70 13.66
CA ILE A 273 -23.94 6.00 12.47
C ILE A 273 -24.55 4.63 12.77
N ASN A 274 -23.87 3.78 13.57
CA ASN A 274 -24.38 2.45 13.88
C ASN A 274 -25.61 2.53 14.80
N ALA A 275 -25.67 3.51 15.72
CA ALA A 275 -26.88 3.75 16.50
C ALA A 275 -28.04 4.20 15.59
N VAL A 276 -27.80 5.15 14.68
CA VAL A 276 -28.80 5.60 13.71
C VAL A 276 -29.30 4.44 12.86
N VAL A 277 -28.42 3.61 12.28
CA VAL A 277 -28.81 2.45 11.46
C VAL A 277 -29.64 1.43 12.24
N PHE A 278 -29.32 1.19 13.51
CA PHE A 278 -30.02 0.22 14.36
C PHE A 278 -31.36 0.72 14.85
N TRP A 279 -31.54 2.04 15.01
CA TRP A 279 -32.72 2.63 15.62
C TRP A 279 -33.50 3.53 14.64
N THR A 280 -33.26 3.41 13.31
CA THR A 280 -33.84 4.33 12.31
C THR A 280 -35.37 4.40 12.39
N VAL A 281 -36.06 3.26 12.44
CA VAL A 281 -37.53 3.21 12.57
C VAL A 281 -37.98 3.88 13.87
N SER A 282 -37.32 3.61 14.99
CA SER A 282 -37.63 4.22 16.28
C SER A 282 -37.41 5.73 16.28
N ILE A 283 -36.34 6.21 15.63
CA ILE A 283 -36.07 7.65 15.47
C ILE A 283 -37.21 8.33 14.71
N PHE A 284 -37.70 7.72 13.62
CA PHE A 284 -38.84 8.25 12.88
C PHE A 284 -40.17 8.15 13.65
N GLN A 285 -40.35 7.11 14.48
CA GLN A 285 -41.51 7.01 15.36
C GLN A 285 -41.50 8.10 16.43
N TRP A 286 -40.35 8.36 17.06
CA TRP A 286 -40.20 9.44 18.03
C TRP A 286 -40.33 10.82 17.40
N ALA A 287 -39.94 10.98 16.13
CA ALA A 287 -40.06 12.23 15.42
C ALA A 287 -41.50 12.53 14.95
N GLY A 288 -42.39 11.54 14.96
CA GLY A 288 -43.79 11.73 14.55
C GLY A 288 -43.96 12.19 13.10
N SER A 289 -43.08 11.80 12.16
CA SER A 289 -43.07 12.36 10.80
C SER A 289 -44.38 12.17 10.04
N SER A 290 -44.68 13.09 9.11
CA SER A 290 -45.85 13.03 8.22
C SER A 290 -45.89 11.78 7.33
N ILE A 291 -44.71 11.21 7.02
CA ILE A 291 -44.56 9.93 6.34
C ILE A 291 -44.45 8.83 7.38
N GLU A 292 -45.14 7.71 7.16
CA GLU A 292 -45.03 6.53 8.01
C GLU A 292 -43.55 6.09 8.14
N SER A 293 -43.09 5.89 9.38
CA SER A 293 -41.68 5.62 9.73
C SER A 293 -41.05 4.48 8.92
N ARG A 294 -41.90 3.55 8.51
CA ARG A 294 -41.60 2.40 7.69
C ARG A 294 -41.12 2.77 6.27
N TYR A 295 -41.84 3.64 5.56
CA TYR A 295 -41.44 4.10 4.22
C TYR A 295 -40.24 5.03 4.29
N ALA A 296 -40.19 5.91 5.30
CA ALA A 296 -39.05 6.79 5.55
C ALA A 296 -37.74 6.00 5.69
N THR A 297 -37.76 4.90 6.45
CA THR A 297 -36.59 4.03 6.63
C THR A 297 -36.12 3.38 5.31
N ILE A 298 -37.05 2.96 4.44
CA ILE A 298 -36.73 2.39 3.12
C ILE A 298 -36.06 3.42 2.22
N ILE A 299 -36.54 4.66 2.21
CA ILE A 299 -35.96 5.77 1.43
C ILE A 299 -34.54 6.07 1.89
N VAL A 300 -34.33 6.19 3.22
CA VAL A 300 -33.01 6.43 3.81
C VAL A 300 -32.03 5.32 3.43
N GLY A 301 -32.45 4.05 3.49
CA GLY A 301 -31.62 2.92 3.07
C GLY A 301 -31.30 2.92 1.56
N ALA A 302 -32.23 3.33 0.71
CA ALA A 302 -32.00 3.43 -0.74
C ALA A 302 -30.93 4.47 -1.07
N VAL A 303 -31.04 5.65 -0.45
CA VAL A 303 -30.03 6.72 -0.60
C VAL A 303 -28.67 6.25 -0.07
N HIS A 304 -28.64 5.59 1.09
CA HIS A 304 -27.41 5.02 1.65
C HIS A 304 -26.72 4.08 0.65
N LEU A 305 -27.47 3.17 0.03
CA LEU A 305 -26.97 2.24 -1.00
C LEU A 305 -26.44 2.98 -2.24
N MET A 306 -27.22 3.92 -2.80
CA MET A 306 -26.82 4.68 -3.99
C MET A 306 -25.54 5.49 -3.76
N CYS A 307 -25.44 6.17 -2.62
CA CYS A 307 -24.25 6.93 -2.25
C CYS A 307 -23.04 6.00 -1.99
N CYS A 308 -23.26 4.82 -1.40
CA CYS A 308 -22.17 3.86 -1.17
C CYS A 308 -21.58 3.35 -2.51
N ILE A 309 -22.43 3.04 -3.49
CA ILE A 309 -22.01 2.67 -4.85
C ILE A 309 -21.23 3.81 -5.53
N GLY A 310 -21.69 5.06 -5.37
CA GLY A 310 -21.06 6.25 -5.94
C GLY A 310 -19.72 6.64 -5.28
N SER A 311 -19.54 6.33 -3.99
CA SER A 311 -18.41 6.81 -3.17
C SER A 311 -17.03 6.48 -3.76
N GLY A 312 -16.87 5.30 -4.37
CA GLY A 312 -15.60 4.88 -4.97
C GLY A 312 -15.12 5.84 -6.07
N PHE A 313 -16.04 6.41 -6.84
CA PHE A 313 -15.70 7.39 -7.88
C PHE A 313 -15.33 8.76 -7.30
N LEU A 314 -15.93 9.15 -6.17
CA LEU A 314 -15.66 10.43 -5.51
C LEU A 314 -14.27 10.43 -4.87
N VAL A 315 -13.87 9.33 -4.23
CA VAL A 315 -12.57 9.18 -3.55
C VAL A 315 -11.41 9.41 -4.52
N ASP A 316 -11.47 8.83 -5.72
CA ASP A 316 -10.41 8.97 -6.72
C ASP A 316 -10.34 10.39 -7.30
N ARG A 317 -11.47 11.10 -7.37
CA ARG A 317 -11.55 12.46 -7.93
C ARG A 317 -11.07 13.52 -6.94
N PHE A 318 -11.63 13.58 -5.74
CA PHE A 318 -11.43 14.71 -4.81
C PHE A 318 -10.26 14.52 -3.84
N GLY A 319 -9.75 13.30 -3.67
CA GLY A 319 -8.74 13.01 -2.64
C GLY A 319 -9.37 12.68 -1.29
N ARG A 320 -8.55 12.25 -0.33
CA ARG A 320 -9.04 11.59 0.89
C ARG A 320 -9.30 12.62 1.99
N ARG A 321 -8.44 13.63 2.12
CA ARG A 321 -8.59 14.67 3.15
C ARG A 321 -9.81 15.55 2.87
N VAL A 322 -9.95 16.04 1.64
CA VAL A 322 -11.07 16.90 1.23
C VAL A 322 -12.40 16.18 1.40
N LEU A 323 -12.48 14.90 1.03
CA LEU A 323 -13.71 14.12 1.12
C LEU A 323 -14.09 13.81 2.58
N LEU A 324 -13.11 13.54 3.47
CA LEU A 324 -13.36 13.39 4.90
C LEU A 324 -13.83 14.70 5.54
N LEU A 325 -13.21 15.84 5.21
CA LEU A 325 -13.64 17.15 5.73
C LEU A 325 -15.05 17.52 5.25
N GLY A 326 -15.32 17.39 3.96
CA GLY A 326 -16.62 17.71 3.37
C GLY A 326 -17.74 16.81 3.88
N SER A 327 -17.49 15.49 3.97
CA SER A 327 -18.48 14.55 4.53
C SER A 327 -18.75 14.83 6.00
N SER A 328 -17.71 15.00 6.82
CA SER A 328 -17.88 15.34 8.24
C SER A 328 -18.64 16.65 8.44
N ALA A 329 -18.39 17.70 7.63
CA ALA A 329 -19.11 18.97 7.72
C ALA A 329 -20.61 18.81 7.42
N ILE A 330 -20.95 18.12 6.34
CA ILE A 330 -22.37 17.89 5.98
C ILE A 330 -23.04 16.99 7.03
N THR A 331 -22.34 15.97 7.53
CA THR A 331 -22.80 15.12 8.62
C THR A 331 -23.07 15.94 9.90
N SER A 332 -22.18 16.86 10.29
CA SER A 332 -22.40 17.74 11.44
C SER A 332 -23.64 18.62 11.26
N ILE A 333 -23.82 19.23 10.09
CA ILE A 333 -25.00 20.08 9.80
C ILE A 333 -26.29 19.24 9.89
N SER A 334 -26.29 18.03 9.36
CA SER A 334 -27.46 17.14 9.40
C SER A 334 -27.82 16.68 10.81
N LEU A 335 -26.83 16.34 11.64
CA LEU A 335 -27.04 15.96 13.04
C LEU A 335 -27.49 17.15 13.88
N ALA A 336 -26.96 18.34 13.62
CA ALA A 336 -27.39 19.57 14.27
C ALA A 336 -28.86 19.87 13.94
N ALA A 337 -29.26 19.72 12.67
CA ALA A 337 -30.65 19.90 12.23
C ALA A 337 -31.60 18.91 12.94
N MET A 338 -31.17 17.66 13.13
CA MET A 338 -31.93 16.67 13.89
C MET A 338 -32.03 17.04 15.38
N GLY A 339 -30.94 17.51 15.99
CA GLY A 339 -30.95 18.00 17.38
C GLY A 339 -31.88 19.20 17.58
N VAL A 340 -31.87 20.15 16.64
CA VAL A 340 -32.77 21.32 16.63
C VAL A 340 -34.24 20.89 16.51
N PHE A 341 -34.54 19.89 15.67
CA PHE A 341 -35.90 19.34 15.58
C PHE A 341 -36.38 18.79 16.93
N PHE A 342 -35.59 17.92 17.57
CA PHE A 342 -35.95 17.35 18.88
C PHE A 342 -36.01 18.41 19.98
N TYR A 343 -35.23 19.49 19.87
CA TYR A 343 -35.29 20.62 20.79
C TYR A 343 -36.63 21.36 20.67
N PHE A 344 -37.08 21.66 19.44
CA PHE A 344 -38.40 22.26 19.23
C PHE A 344 -39.54 21.33 19.60
N GLN A 345 -39.41 20.02 19.35
CA GLN A 345 -40.38 19.02 19.81
C GLN A 345 -40.55 19.01 21.33
N ARG A 346 -39.46 19.25 22.08
CA ARG A 346 -39.49 19.36 23.54
C ARG A 346 -40.17 20.64 24.04
N ILE A 347 -40.06 21.75 23.32
CA ILE A 347 -40.60 23.06 23.73
C ILE A 347 -42.04 23.27 23.27
N TRP A 348 -42.33 22.98 21.99
CA TRP A 348 -43.64 23.21 21.37
C TRP A 348 -44.58 22.02 21.51
N GLY A 349 -44.08 20.85 21.95
CA GLY A 349 -44.84 19.61 21.99
C GLY A 349 -44.85 18.87 20.64
N GLU A 350 -45.29 17.60 20.67
CA GLU A 350 -45.17 16.70 19.52
C GLU A 350 -46.03 17.11 18.31
N ALA A 351 -47.25 17.60 18.56
CA ALA A 351 -48.20 17.94 17.50
C ALA A 351 -47.77 19.16 16.67
N ASP A 352 -47.37 20.25 17.33
CA ASP A 352 -46.99 21.50 16.66
C ASP A 352 -45.64 21.39 15.94
N ALA A 353 -44.67 20.69 16.56
CA ALA A 353 -43.38 20.42 15.91
C ALA A 353 -43.53 19.54 14.66
N THR A 354 -44.42 18.55 14.70
CA THR A 354 -44.71 17.70 13.54
C THR A 354 -45.40 18.47 12.42
N LEU A 355 -46.37 19.34 12.76
CA LEU A 355 -47.13 20.12 11.78
C LEU A 355 -46.22 21.07 10.98
N HIS A 356 -45.27 21.74 11.65
CA HIS A 356 -44.40 22.72 11.01
C HIS A 356 -43.08 22.15 10.47
N LEU A 357 -42.52 21.12 11.12
CA LEU A 357 -41.15 20.62 10.84
C LEU A 357 -41.09 19.11 10.56
N GLY A 358 -42.21 18.40 10.39
CA GLY A 358 -42.23 16.93 10.25
C GLY A 358 -41.43 16.34 9.07
N TRP A 359 -41.03 17.16 8.08
CA TRP A 359 -40.15 16.76 6.97
C TRP A 359 -38.65 16.83 7.31
N LEU A 360 -38.28 17.64 8.31
CA LEU A 360 -36.89 17.93 8.68
C LEU A 360 -36.13 16.68 9.19
N PRO A 361 -36.71 15.79 10.02
CA PRO A 361 -36.07 14.54 10.44
C PRO A 361 -35.73 13.61 9.27
N LEU A 362 -36.61 13.56 8.25
CA LEU A 362 -36.37 12.74 7.06
C LEU A 362 -35.23 13.31 6.22
N VAL A 363 -35.28 14.61 5.90
CA VAL A 363 -34.22 15.24 5.10
C VAL A 363 -32.88 15.20 5.83
N SER A 364 -32.85 15.45 7.14
CA SER A 364 -31.62 15.37 7.93
C SER A 364 -31.02 13.96 7.92
N LEU A 365 -31.80 12.89 8.10
CA LEU A 365 -31.29 11.52 8.02
C LEU A 365 -30.84 11.11 6.61
N ILE A 366 -31.54 11.56 5.56
CA ILE A 366 -31.14 11.33 4.17
C ILE A 366 -29.79 11.98 3.90
N VAL A 367 -29.63 13.26 4.27
CA VAL A 367 -28.38 14.01 4.10
C VAL A 367 -27.25 13.41 4.94
N PHE A 368 -27.55 12.99 6.18
CA PHE A 368 -26.62 12.30 7.06
C PHE A 368 -26.09 11.01 6.43
N MET A 369 -26.97 10.14 5.94
CA MET A 369 -26.58 8.88 5.31
C MET A 369 -25.80 9.11 4.02
N ALA A 370 -26.21 10.07 3.19
CA ALA A 370 -25.54 10.39 1.95
C ALA A 370 -24.11 10.91 2.20
N ALA A 371 -23.96 11.87 3.12
CA ALA A 371 -22.68 12.44 3.50
C ALA A 371 -21.74 11.38 4.10
N TYR A 372 -22.25 10.58 5.05
CA TYR A 372 -21.47 9.53 5.69
C TYR A 372 -20.98 8.49 4.67
N SER A 373 -21.87 8.02 3.78
CA SER A 373 -21.51 7.04 2.73
C SER A 373 -20.44 7.56 1.76
N CYS A 374 -20.48 8.85 1.41
CA CYS A 374 -19.56 9.43 0.45
C CYS A 374 -18.12 9.55 0.97
N GLY A 375 -17.91 9.74 2.29
CA GLY A 375 -16.57 9.94 2.86
C GLY A 375 -16.27 9.07 4.07
N LEU A 376 -16.91 9.36 5.20
CA LEU A 376 -16.65 8.72 6.50
C LEU A 376 -16.78 7.19 6.50
N SER A 377 -17.56 6.59 5.60
CA SER A 377 -17.69 5.13 5.51
C SER A 377 -16.41 4.45 4.99
N ASN A 378 -15.91 4.90 3.83
CA ASN A 378 -14.90 4.14 3.07
C ASN A 378 -13.49 4.74 3.18
N VAL A 379 -13.39 6.06 3.33
CA VAL A 379 -12.09 6.74 3.36
C VAL A 379 -11.21 6.31 4.54
N PRO A 380 -11.72 6.14 5.79
CA PRO A 380 -10.87 5.70 6.91
C PRO A 380 -10.14 4.38 6.66
N PHE A 381 -10.81 3.40 6.03
CA PHE A 381 -10.21 2.11 5.70
C PHE A 381 -9.18 2.21 4.56
N ILE A 382 -9.38 3.13 3.62
CA ILE A 382 -8.40 3.41 2.55
C ILE A 382 -7.16 4.07 3.15
N VAL A 383 -7.35 5.10 3.98
CA VAL A 383 -6.25 5.83 4.64
C VAL A 383 -5.46 4.87 5.55
N MET A 384 -6.10 3.92 6.22
CA MET A 384 -5.43 2.86 6.98
C MET A 384 -4.44 2.06 6.12
N GLY A 385 -4.84 1.72 4.88
CA GLY A 385 -3.98 0.99 3.93
C GLY A 385 -2.86 1.83 3.32
N GLU A 386 -3.03 3.15 3.24
CA GLU A 386 -2.06 4.09 2.64
C GLU A 386 -1.05 4.64 3.65
N VAL A 387 -1.43 4.78 4.92
CA VAL A 387 -0.63 5.39 5.99
C VAL A 387 0.21 4.36 6.76
N PHE A 388 -0.24 3.11 6.85
CA PHE A 388 0.50 2.10 7.61
C PHE A 388 1.74 1.57 6.88
N PRO A 389 2.89 1.48 7.59
CA PRO A 389 4.12 0.95 7.03
C PRO A 389 3.96 -0.52 6.66
N THR A 390 4.50 -0.91 5.51
CA THR A 390 4.20 -2.20 4.87
C THR A 390 4.49 -3.40 5.78
N ARG A 391 5.55 -3.30 6.59
CA ARG A 391 5.96 -4.36 7.53
C ARG A 391 4.98 -4.60 8.69
N TYR A 392 4.35 -3.53 9.20
CA TYR A 392 3.48 -3.60 10.39
C TYR A 392 1.99 -3.46 10.04
N ARG A 393 1.65 -3.23 8.77
CA ARG A 393 0.29 -2.94 8.31
C ARG A 393 -0.75 -3.95 8.77
N THR A 394 -0.47 -5.25 8.63
CA THR A 394 -1.43 -6.30 9.02
C THR A 394 -1.67 -6.29 10.53
N PHE A 395 -0.61 -6.18 11.33
CA PHE A 395 -0.71 -6.16 12.79
C PHE A 395 -1.44 -4.90 13.30
N LEU A 396 -1.03 -3.71 12.83
CA LEU A 396 -1.67 -2.44 13.18
C LEU A 396 -3.12 -2.40 12.69
N GLY A 397 -3.38 -2.88 11.47
CA GLY A 397 -4.71 -2.98 10.88
C GLY A 397 -5.67 -3.80 11.73
N THR A 398 -5.23 -4.95 12.27
CA THR A 398 -6.06 -5.76 13.18
C THR A 398 -6.39 -5.00 14.46
N ILE A 399 -5.40 -4.38 15.11
CA ILE A 399 -5.63 -3.62 16.35
C ILE A 399 -6.60 -2.47 16.11
N THR A 400 -6.41 -1.70 15.05
CA THR A 400 -7.27 -0.56 14.73
C THR A 400 -8.68 -0.99 14.34
N SER A 401 -8.84 -2.11 13.63
CA SER A 401 -10.16 -2.67 13.31
C SER A 401 -10.88 -3.19 14.56
N SER A 402 -10.16 -3.87 15.45
CA SER A 402 -10.67 -4.29 16.75
C SER A 402 -11.11 -3.10 17.61
N PHE A 403 -10.33 -2.02 17.63
CA PHE A 403 -10.70 -0.79 18.31
C PHE A 403 -11.97 -0.16 17.72
N ASN A 404 -12.10 -0.11 16.39
CA ASN A 404 -13.31 0.37 15.73
C ASN A 404 -14.57 -0.41 16.17
N LEU A 405 -14.47 -1.74 16.30
CA LEU A 405 -15.57 -2.58 16.78
C LEU A 405 -15.92 -2.31 18.25
N ILE A 406 -14.92 -2.09 19.11
CA ILE A 406 -15.13 -1.73 20.53
C ILE A 406 -15.84 -0.38 20.64
N VAL A 407 -15.39 0.64 19.90
CA VAL A 407 -16.06 1.96 19.92
C VAL A 407 -17.49 1.83 19.39
N THR A 408 -17.71 1.01 18.35
CA THR A 408 -19.06 0.72 17.84
C THR A 408 -19.95 0.10 18.92
N LEU A 409 -19.43 -0.88 19.67
CA LEU A 409 -20.15 -1.51 20.77
C LEU A 409 -20.55 -0.48 21.83
N ILE A 410 -19.62 0.38 22.24
CA ILE A 410 -19.87 1.44 23.24
C ILE A 410 -21.00 2.35 22.74
N VAL A 411 -20.89 2.88 21.52
CA VAL A 411 -21.90 3.79 20.95
C VAL A 411 -23.28 3.13 20.87
N VAL A 412 -23.37 1.88 20.39
CA VAL A 412 -24.66 1.18 20.27
C VAL A 412 -25.26 0.82 21.63
N ARG A 413 -24.43 0.44 22.61
CA ARG A 413 -24.90 0.05 23.96
C ARG A 413 -25.41 1.24 24.77
N PHE A 414 -24.69 2.35 24.72
CA PHE A 414 -25.01 3.53 25.52
C PHE A 414 -25.97 4.50 24.83
N PHE A 415 -26.26 4.34 23.53
CA PHE A 415 -27.18 5.22 22.82
C PHE A 415 -28.58 5.31 23.47
N PRO A 416 -29.25 4.21 23.85
CA PRO A 416 -30.53 4.29 24.56
C PRO A 416 -30.41 4.98 25.93
N ASP A 417 -29.30 4.77 26.66
CA ASP A 417 -29.04 5.41 27.95
C ASP A 417 -28.82 6.93 27.80
N MET A 418 -28.23 7.37 26.70
CA MET A 418 -28.11 8.80 26.37
C MET A 418 -29.48 9.43 26.09
N LEU A 419 -30.36 8.71 25.39
CA LEU A 419 -31.70 9.20 25.07
C LEU A 419 -32.57 9.38 26.31
N THR A 420 -32.51 8.44 27.26
CA THR A 420 -33.29 8.50 28.51
C THR A 420 -32.67 9.46 29.53
N GLY A 421 -31.34 9.50 29.64
CA GLY A 421 -30.65 10.33 30.63
C GLY A 421 -30.52 11.81 30.24
N PHE A 422 -30.11 12.10 29.00
CA PHE A 422 -29.88 13.48 28.54
C PHE A 422 -31.02 14.02 27.67
N GLY A 423 -31.85 13.15 27.09
CA GLY A 423 -32.86 13.53 26.11
C GLY A 423 -32.38 13.39 24.66
N LYS A 424 -33.35 13.32 23.75
CA LYS A 424 -33.11 13.07 22.31
C LYS A 424 -32.32 14.21 21.66
N ASP A 425 -32.69 15.45 21.97
CA ASP A 425 -32.05 16.67 21.47
C ASP A 425 -30.56 16.74 21.86
N ILE A 426 -30.25 16.61 23.16
CA ILE A 426 -28.88 16.67 23.66
C ILE A 426 -28.03 15.54 23.06
N THR A 427 -28.59 14.34 22.90
CA THR A 427 -27.89 13.20 22.30
C THR A 427 -27.40 13.49 20.87
N PHE A 428 -28.26 14.06 20.01
CA PHE A 428 -27.86 14.44 18.64
C PHE A 428 -26.89 15.64 18.61
N PHE A 429 -26.99 16.57 19.57
CA PHE A 429 -25.98 17.63 19.72
C PHE A 429 -24.61 17.09 20.18
N ILE A 430 -24.55 16.06 21.02
CA ILE A 430 -23.30 15.40 21.39
C ILE A 430 -22.63 14.79 20.14
N PHE A 431 -23.39 14.07 19.29
CA PHE A 431 -22.85 13.55 18.03
C PHE A 431 -22.40 14.66 17.07
N THR A 432 -23.10 15.81 17.08
CA THR A 432 -22.67 17.01 16.36
C THR A 432 -21.32 17.54 16.87
N GLY A 433 -21.13 17.65 18.19
CA GLY A 433 -19.85 18.06 18.78
C GLY A 433 -18.70 17.11 18.45
N CYS A 434 -18.95 15.79 18.50
CA CYS A 434 -17.97 14.78 18.11
C CYS A 434 -17.57 14.90 16.64
N THR A 435 -18.53 15.14 15.74
CA THR A 435 -18.26 15.31 14.30
C THR A 435 -17.53 16.61 13.98
N LEU A 436 -17.84 17.72 14.68
CA LEU A 436 -17.08 18.97 14.54
C LEU A 436 -15.63 18.79 15.02
N THR A 437 -15.42 18.06 16.12
CA THR A 437 -14.08 17.72 16.60
C THR A 437 -13.33 16.85 15.59
N CYS A 438 -14.02 15.95 14.88
CA CYS A 438 -13.45 15.18 13.77
C CYS A 438 -12.93 16.10 12.65
N ILE A 439 -13.67 17.14 12.29
CA ILE A 439 -13.24 18.11 11.26
C ILE A 439 -11.93 18.78 11.68
N VAL A 440 -11.85 19.27 12.93
CA VAL A 440 -10.65 19.89 13.48
C VAL A 440 -9.48 18.90 13.47
N PHE A 441 -9.71 17.66 13.92
CA PHE A 441 -8.69 16.61 13.95
C PHE A 441 -8.15 16.29 12.54
N VAL A 442 -9.04 16.07 11.57
CA VAL A 442 -8.67 15.76 10.19
C VAL A 442 -7.99 16.95 9.52
N TYR A 443 -8.42 18.18 9.82
CA TYR A 443 -7.81 19.37 9.25
C TYR A 443 -6.36 19.53 9.69
N PHE A 444 -6.04 19.34 10.97
CA PHE A 444 -4.69 19.56 11.47
C PHE A 444 -3.76 18.34 11.32
N LEU A 445 -4.25 17.11 11.51
CA LEU A 445 -3.38 15.94 11.61
C LEU A 445 -3.30 15.11 10.33
N LEU A 446 -4.32 15.13 9.46
CA LEU A 446 -4.35 14.27 8.26
C LEU A 446 -3.68 14.95 7.06
N PRO A 447 -2.50 14.47 6.60
CA PRO A 447 -1.93 14.89 5.32
C PRO A 447 -2.74 14.30 4.15
N GLU A 448 -2.69 14.95 2.99
CA GLU A 448 -3.28 14.38 1.78
C GLU A 448 -2.48 13.15 1.32
N THR A 449 -3.15 11.99 1.23
CA THR A 449 -2.55 10.71 0.87
C THR A 449 -2.65 10.40 -0.63
N LYS A 450 -3.49 11.15 -1.37
CA LYS A 450 -3.69 10.93 -2.80
C LYS A 450 -2.39 11.03 -3.60
N GLY A 451 -2.06 9.94 -4.32
CA GLY A 451 -0.94 9.89 -5.27
C GLY A 451 0.45 9.85 -4.63
N ARG A 452 0.55 9.68 -3.31
CA ARG A 452 1.82 9.50 -2.60
C ARG A 452 2.24 8.04 -2.57
N THR A 453 3.55 7.79 -2.67
CA THR A 453 4.07 6.42 -2.49
C THR A 453 4.06 6.03 -1.01
N LEU A 454 4.12 4.72 -0.73
CA LEU A 454 4.20 4.25 0.66
C LEU A 454 5.52 4.71 1.30
N GLU A 455 6.58 4.78 0.52
CA GLU A 455 7.87 5.31 0.95
C GLU A 455 7.79 6.80 1.29
N ASP A 456 7.09 7.62 0.49
CA ASP A 456 6.88 9.05 0.79
C ASP A 456 6.12 9.24 2.12
N MET A 457 5.11 8.39 2.38
CA MET A 457 4.34 8.42 3.61
C MET A 457 5.18 8.02 4.82
N GLU A 458 5.98 6.96 4.71
CA GLU A 458 6.93 6.56 5.76
C GLU A 458 7.95 7.68 6.04
N GLN A 459 8.45 8.37 5.01
CA GLN A 459 9.35 9.51 5.15
C GLN A 459 8.70 10.71 5.84
N LEU A 460 7.46 11.04 5.48
CA LEU A 460 6.69 12.14 6.07
C LEU A 460 6.55 11.99 7.59
N PHE A 461 6.32 10.76 8.07
CA PHE A 461 6.21 10.47 9.50
C PHE A 461 7.55 10.23 10.19
N SER A 462 8.65 10.09 9.44
CA SER A 462 9.99 9.78 9.95
C SER A 462 10.80 11.01 10.40
N ASN A 463 10.28 12.24 10.24
CA ASN A 463 10.97 13.49 10.63
C ASN A 463 12.39 13.68 10.04
N LYS A 464 12.82 12.90 9.04
CA LYS A 464 14.07 13.16 8.32
C LYS A 464 13.80 14.23 7.26
N VAL A 465 14.00 15.49 7.65
CA VAL A 465 14.09 16.62 6.71
C VAL A 465 15.16 16.27 5.66
N PRO A 466 14.88 16.34 4.35
CA PRO A 466 15.93 16.31 3.35
C PRO A 466 16.84 17.51 3.61
N LYS A 467 18.15 17.31 3.76
CA LYS A 467 19.09 18.41 3.54
C LYS A 467 18.94 18.83 2.09
N THR A 468 18.09 19.82 1.83
CA THR A 468 18.04 20.55 0.57
C THR A 468 19.34 21.31 0.48
N THR A 469 20.22 20.88 -0.41
CA THR A 469 21.33 21.70 -0.91
C THR A 469 20.68 22.87 -1.67
N LYS A 470 20.38 23.95 -0.95
CA LYS A 470 20.29 25.28 -1.55
C LYS A 470 21.73 25.68 -1.84
N ASP A 471 22.11 25.65 -3.11
CA ASP A 471 23.11 26.53 -3.73
C ASP A 471 23.08 26.27 -5.24
N ILE A 472 22.20 27.00 -5.94
CA ILE A 472 22.35 27.33 -7.36
C ILE A 472 21.99 28.81 -7.49
N PRO A 473 22.90 29.69 -7.95
CA PRO A 473 22.53 31.01 -8.41
C PRO A 473 21.80 30.91 -9.75
N SER A 474 20.70 31.65 -9.84
CA SER A 474 19.88 31.86 -11.02
C SER A 474 20.62 32.64 -12.12
N ALA A 475 20.60 32.12 -13.34
CA ALA A 475 20.56 32.85 -14.61
C ALA A 475 19.71 31.95 -15.53
N GLY A 476 18.47 32.27 -15.88
CA GLY A 476 18.03 33.46 -16.59
C GLY A 476 17.70 33.00 -18.00
N LEU A 477 16.41 32.93 -18.35
CA LEU A 477 15.82 32.98 -19.70
C LEU A 477 14.30 32.73 -19.58
N GLU A 478 13.60 33.86 -19.50
CA GLU A 478 12.30 34.24 -20.08
C GLU A 478 11.29 33.14 -20.49
N ASP A 479 10.11 33.20 -19.86
CA ASP A 479 8.84 32.65 -20.36
C ASP A 479 8.00 33.80 -20.97
N GLU A 480 7.53 33.61 -22.20
CA GLU A 480 6.33 34.23 -22.80
C GLU A 480 5.72 33.12 -23.71
N GLU A 481 4.42 32.84 -23.78
CA GLU A 481 3.22 33.47 -23.25
C GLU A 481 2.07 32.41 -23.34
N ILE A 482 1.16 32.36 -22.37
CA ILE A 482 -0.09 31.58 -22.41
C ILE A 482 -1.24 32.58 -22.44
N LEU A 483 -2.09 32.49 -23.46
CA LEU A 483 -3.35 33.23 -23.60
C LEU A 483 -4.36 32.88 -22.48
N PRO A 484 -5.05 33.88 -21.89
CA PRO A 484 -5.98 33.67 -20.77
C PRO A 484 -7.46 33.60 -21.19
N THR A 485 -8.30 33.01 -20.34
CA THR A 485 -9.74 33.30 -20.33
C THR A 485 -10.16 33.68 -18.92
N VAL A 486 -10.84 34.82 -18.87
CA VAL A 486 -11.24 35.65 -17.74
C VAL A 486 -12.38 35.01 -16.91
N CYS A 487 -12.35 35.24 -15.60
CA CYS A 487 -13.57 35.59 -14.86
C CYS A 487 -13.25 36.51 -13.67
N THR A 488 -13.79 37.73 -13.79
CA THR A 488 -14.39 38.59 -12.75
C THR A 488 -13.53 39.15 -11.62
N GLN A 489 -13.18 40.44 -11.74
CA GLN A 489 -13.40 41.40 -10.65
C GLN A 489 -14.03 42.68 -11.21
N LEU A 490 -15.11 43.11 -10.55
CA LEU A 490 -15.75 44.40 -10.69
C LEU A 490 -14.95 45.48 -9.92
N ASP A 491 -15.10 46.70 -10.42
CA ASP A 491 -14.85 48.02 -9.79
C ASP A 491 -13.39 48.39 -9.51
N THR A 492 -12.80 49.46 -10.06
CA THR A 492 -13.28 50.85 -9.98
C THR A 492 -12.56 51.75 -11.01
N ILE A 493 -13.36 52.37 -11.89
CA ILE A 493 -13.33 53.76 -12.41
C ILE A 493 -11.98 54.56 -12.37
N THR A 494 -11.40 54.89 -13.53
CA THR A 494 -11.45 56.25 -14.16
C THR A 494 -10.46 56.40 -15.34
N ASN A 495 -11.01 56.89 -16.46
CA ASN A 495 -10.42 57.75 -17.52
C ASN A 495 -9.24 57.19 -18.34
N GLY A 496 -9.26 57.12 -19.66
CA GLY A 496 -10.24 57.57 -20.66
C GLY A 496 -9.62 57.52 -22.06
N GLN A 497 -10.51 57.36 -23.05
CA GLN A 497 -10.36 57.70 -24.48
C GLN A 497 -9.42 56.81 -25.33
N CYS A 498 -10.00 55.95 -26.17
CA CYS A 498 -10.36 56.21 -27.59
C CYS A 498 -9.24 55.67 -28.50
N GLY A 499 -9.46 54.85 -29.51
CA GLY A 499 -10.65 54.27 -30.12
C GLY A 499 -10.17 53.32 -31.24
N LEU A 500 -11.09 52.46 -31.71
CA LEU A 500 -11.39 52.14 -33.11
C LEU A 500 -10.19 51.69 -34.00
N VAL A 501 -10.21 50.63 -34.81
CA VAL A 501 -11.29 49.86 -35.44
C VAL A 501 -10.60 48.77 -36.29
N ASP A 502 -11.22 47.59 -36.39
CA ASP A 502 -11.33 46.65 -37.54
C ASP A 502 -10.10 46.29 -38.42
N HIS A 503 -9.98 45.14 -39.09
CA HIS A 503 -10.85 43.99 -39.34
C HIS A 503 -9.95 42.84 -39.86
N ASN A 504 -10.39 41.60 -39.64
CA ASN A 504 -10.39 40.43 -40.54
C ASN A 504 -9.29 40.27 -41.61
N ILE A 505 -8.77 39.04 -41.74
CA ILE A 505 -9.03 38.08 -42.84
C ILE A 505 -7.98 36.96 -42.78
N LEU A 506 -8.46 35.73 -42.54
CA LEU A 506 -7.83 34.43 -42.86
C LEU A 506 -7.70 34.28 -44.39
N PRO A 507 -6.78 33.47 -44.97
CA PRO A 507 -6.82 32.03 -44.77
C PRO A 507 -5.49 31.28 -44.99
N SER A 508 -5.66 29.97 -45.13
CA SER A 508 -4.77 28.84 -44.93
C SER A 508 -4.37 28.11 -46.22
N ILE A 509 -3.54 27.07 -46.04
CA ILE A 509 -3.42 25.79 -46.78
C ILE A 509 -2.34 25.69 -47.88
N ASP A 510 -1.48 24.69 -47.64
CA ASP A 510 -0.74 23.76 -48.52
C ASP A 510 -0.12 24.26 -49.83
N GLU A 511 1.18 24.00 -50.01
CA GLU A 511 1.71 23.16 -51.12
C GLU A 511 3.26 23.10 -51.17
N LEU A 512 3.73 21.93 -51.64
CA LEU A 512 4.93 21.68 -52.48
C LEU A 512 6.33 21.45 -51.85
N ASP A 513 6.59 20.16 -51.72
CA ASP A 513 7.77 19.38 -52.13
C ASP A 513 9.02 20.06 -52.75
N SER A 514 10.17 19.60 -52.24
CA SER A 514 11.44 19.28 -52.90
C SER A 514 11.92 20.09 -54.11
N ALA A 515 13.05 20.78 -53.95
CA ALA A 515 14.31 20.57 -54.69
C ALA A 515 15.24 21.78 -54.51
N PHE A 516 16.53 21.53 -54.28
CA PHE A 516 17.66 22.01 -55.10
C PHE A 516 18.97 22.08 -54.29
N ILE A 517 19.97 21.46 -54.89
CA ILE A 517 21.38 21.48 -54.54
C ILE A 517 22.03 22.74 -55.13
N SER A 518 22.98 23.29 -54.37
CA SER A 518 24.20 24.02 -54.77
C SER A 518 24.22 25.56 -54.90
N HIS A 519 25.37 26.05 -54.46
CA HIS A 519 26.11 27.27 -54.81
C HIS A 519 25.76 28.62 -54.16
N SER A 520 26.64 29.03 -53.24
CA SER A 520 27.53 30.23 -53.31
C SER A 520 28.02 30.53 -51.89
N ALA A 521 29.31 30.42 -51.54
CA ALA A 521 30.47 31.20 -51.96
C ALA A 521 30.37 32.71 -51.67
N SER A 522 31.33 33.18 -50.87
CA SER A 522 31.82 34.55 -50.71
C SER A 522 31.26 35.38 -49.56
N ALA A 523 32.08 35.56 -48.51
CA ALA A 523 32.75 36.83 -48.23
C ALA A 523 33.46 36.77 -46.87
N CYS A 524 34.80 36.63 -46.90
CA CYS A 524 35.74 37.34 -46.01
C CYS A 524 37.18 36.93 -46.35
N MET A 525 37.73 37.52 -47.41
CA MET A 525 39.13 37.98 -47.42
C MET A 525 39.14 39.33 -46.68
N ALA A 526 40.19 39.86 -46.05
CA ALA A 526 41.63 39.66 -46.06
C ALA A 526 42.13 40.10 -44.65
N THR A 527 43.34 39.85 -44.16
CA THR A 527 44.67 40.28 -44.64
C THR A 527 45.71 39.57 -43.74
N ALA A 528 46.64 38.80 -44.31
CA ALA A 528 48.02 39.21 -44.65
C ALA A 528 49.04 39.02 -43.50
N GLY A 529 50.15 38.33 -43.81
CA GLY A 529 51.32 38.23 -42.94
C GLY A 529 52.22 37.03 -43.26
N GLU A 530 52.95 37.09 -44.36
CA GLU A 530 54.05 36.19 -44.75
C GLU A 530 55.28 36.34 -43.84
N GLY A 531 56.08 35.27 -43.73
CA GLY A 531 57.38 35.30 -43.02
C GLY A 531 58.07 33.93 -42.96
N GLU A 532 58.66 33.53 -44.08
CA GLU A 532 59.38 32.28 -44.37
C GLU A 532 60.74 32.05 -43.65
N ARG A 533 61.19 30.77 -43.72
CA ARG A 533 62.57 30.16 -43.68
C ARG A 533 63.15 29.77 -42.32
N LYS A 534 63.75 28.57 -42.12
CA LYS A 534 64.36 27.51 -42.98
C LYS A 534 64.37 26.17 -42.19
N MET A 535 64.00 25.03 -42.80
CA MET A 535 64.87 23.88 -43.26
C MET A 535 65.83 23.33 -42.17
N GLU A 536 65.94 22.03 -41.86
CA GLU A 536 65.89 20.82 -42.72
C GLU A 536 65.96 19.51 -41.89
N SER A 537 65.30 18.44 -42.38
CA SER A 537 65.49 16.98 -42.11
C SER A 537 65.30 16.46 -40.67
N VAL A 538 64.48 15.44 -40.37
CA VAL A 538 64.57 14.03 -40.80
C VAL A 538 63.19 13.34 -40.75
N GLN A 539 63.02 12.39 -41.67
CA GLN A 539 61.90 11.47 -41.92
C GLN A 539 61.30 10.76 -40.68
N GLN A 540 59.96 10.70 -40.60
CA GLN A 540 59.12 9.48 -40.67
C GLN A 540 57.69 9.78 -40.16
N GLY A 541 56.69 9.66 -41.04
CA GLY A 541 55.29 9.58 -40.63
C GLY A 541 54.89 8.14 -40.30
N ASN A 542 53.95 7.92 -39.36
CA ASN A 542 52.56 7.48 -39.59
C ASN A 542 51.83 7.15 -38.23
N PRO A 543 50.53 6.81 -38.18
CA PRO A 543 49.37 7.65 -37.88
C PRO A 543 48.73 7.40 -36.49
N LEU A 544 47.91 8.34 -35.99
CA LEU A 544 47.15 8.21 -34.74
C LEU A 544 45.99 7.18 -34.87
N HIS A 545 46.21 6.03 -34.23
CA HIS A 545 45.43 4.82 -33.99
C HIS A 545 43.95 4.71 -34.41
N SER A 546 43.68 3.76 -35.31
CA SER A 546 42.44 2.97 -35.36
C SER A 546 42.30 2.12 -34.09
N ASP A 547 41.14 2.14 -33.43
CA ASP A 547 40.82 1.24 -32.32
C ASP A 547 41.06 -0.22 -32.77
N GLN A 548 41.95 -0.95 -32.07
CA GLN A 548 42.24 -2.35 -32.38
C GLN A 548 40.96 -3.18 -32.20
N ILE A 549 40.52 -3.88 -33.24
CA ILE A 549 39.35 -4.76 -33.18
C ILE A 549 39.80 -6.12 -32.61
N ASP A 550 39.16 -6.57 -31.53
CA ASP A 550 39.33 -7.93 -31.03
C ASP A 550 38.54 -8.91 -31.91
N SER A 551 39.23 -9.86 -32.55
CA SER A 551 38.60 -10.81 -33.48
C SER A 551 37.61 -11.76 -32.81
N SER A 552 37.76 -12.02 -31.51
CA SER A 552 36.83 -12.87 -30.74
C SER A 552 35.65 -12.08 -30.18
N TYR A 553 35.84 -10.79 -29.88
CA TYR A 553 34.82 -9.90 -29.30
C TYR A 553 34.85 -8.53 -30.00
N PRO A 554 34.32 -8.42 -31.24
CA PRO A 554 34.49 -7.26 -32.09
C PRO A 554 33.84 -5.97 -31.55
N GLY A 555 32.91 -6.08 -30.60
CA GLY A 555 32.27 -4.95 -29.94
C GLY A 555 33.09 -4.33 -28.80
N THR A 556 34.24 -4.92 -28.46
CA THR A 556 35.12 -4.43 -27.38
C THR A 556 35.83 -3.14 -27.78
N ALA A 557 35.74 -2.10 -26.95
CA ALA A 557 36.61 -0.91 -27.06
C ALA A 557 37.97 -1.22 -26.40
N VAL A 558 38.92 -1.76 -27.17
CA VAL A 558 40.18 -2.34 -26.65
C VAL A 558 41.06 -1.29 -25.96
N THR A 559 41.14 -0.07 -26.50
CA THR A 559 41.92 1.01 -25.88
C THR A 559 41.36 1.36 -24.50
N ARG A 560 40.03 1.49 -24.42
CA ARG A 560 39.30 1.78 -23.18
C ARG A 560 39.43 0.65 -22.16
N LEU A 561 39.33 -0.61 -22.61
CA LEU A 561 39.52 -1.82 -21.79
C LEU A 561 40.88 -1.79 -21.06
N ARG A 562 41.97 -1.52 -21.80
CA ARG A 562 43.33 -1.45 -21.26
C ARG A 562 43.48 -0.34 -20.22
N HIS A 563 42.90 0.83 -20.48
CA HIS A 563 42.92 1.94 -19.51
C HIS A 563 42.14 1.60 -18.23
N VAL A 564 40.97 0.96 -18.34
CA VAL A 564 40.21 0.50 -17.16
C VAL A 564 41.01 -0.50 -16.34
N GLN A 565 41.61 -1.51 -16.98
CA GLN A 565 42.44 -2.50 -16.29
C GLN A 565 43.66 -1.87 -15.62
N SER A 566 44.29 -0.88 -16.27
CA SER A 566 45.39 -0.11 -15.69
C SER A 566 44.95 0.69 -14.45
N ARG A 567 43.80 1.39 -14.52
CA ARG A 567 43.24 2.12 -13.38
C ARG A 567 42.90 1.18 -12.22
N VAL A 568 42.28 0.04 -12.47
CA VAL A 568 41.95 -0.95 -11.43
C VAL A 568 43.21 -1.49 -10.75
N LYS A 569 44.27 -1.79 -11.52
CA LYS A 569 45.56 -2.22 -10.97
C LYS A 569 46.27 -1.13 -10.17
N SER A 570 46.03 0.16 -10.49
CA SER A 570 46.62 1.30 -9.77
C SER A 570 45.97 1.61 -8.42
N LEU A 571 44.78 1.05 -8.14
CA LEU A 571 44.12 1.23 -6.84
C LEU A 571 44.91 0.54 -5.74
N THR A 572 45.18 1.26 -4.66
CA THR A 572 45.93 0.72 -3.51
C THR A 572 45.07 -0.22 -2.66
N PRO A 573 45.64 -1.24 -1.99
CA PRO A 573 44.90 -2.10 -1.07
C PRO A 573 44.20 -1.33 0.06
N GLU A 574 44.77 -0.20 0.50
CA GLU A 574 44.19 0.71 1.47
C GLU A 574 42.92 1.37 0.94
N GLN A 575 42.90 1.79 -0.33
CA GLN A 575 41.69 2.34 -0.98
C GLN A 575 40.58 1.30 -1.13
N LEU A 576 40.93 0.03 -1.37
CA LEU A 576 39.97 -1.07 -1.54
C LEU A 576 39.51 -1.71 -0.21
N SER A 577 40.04 -1.26 0.93
CA SER A 577 39.71 -1.79 2.26
C SER A 577 39.05 -0.75 3.18
N GLN A 578 38.55 0.36 2.61
CA GLN A 578 37.80 1.39 3.34
C GLN A 578 36.32 1.01 3.54
N ASP A 579 35.49 1.97 3.93
CA ASP A 579 34.03 1.83 3.91
C ASP A 579 33.53 1.51 2.49
N TRP A 580 32.59 0.58 2.38
CA TRP A 580 32.10 0.05 1.11
C TRP A 580 31.64 1.12 0.11
N GLU A 581 31.00 2.21 0.55
CA GLU A 581 30.55 3.24 -0.38
C GLU A 581 31.73 3.98 -1.04
N THR A 582 32.82 4.19 -0.28
CA THR A 582 34.05 4.78 -0.82
C THR A 582 34.75 3.82 -1.77
N VAL A 583 34.79 2.53 -1.42
CA VAL A 583 35.36 1.48 -2.27
C VAL A 583 34.57 1.36 -3.57
N ARG A 584 33.24 1.32 -3.50
CA ARG A 584 32.34 1.25 -4.66
C ARG A 584 32.55 2.44 -5.60
N ARG A 585 32.64 3.66 -5.07
CA ARG A 585 32.94 4.87 -5.88
C ARG A 585 34.29 4.78 -6.57
N SER A 586 35.30 4.27 -5.88
CA SER A 586 36.65 4.07 -6.43
C SER A 586 36.65 3.06 -7.57
N ILE A 587 35.89 1.96 -7.43
CA ILE A 587 35.74 0.92 -8.46
C ILE A 587 34.94 1.45 -9.66
N LEU A 588 33.86 2.22 -9.44
CA LEU A 588 33.10 2.86 -10.52
C LEU A 588 33.98 3.82 -11.32
N TRP A 589 34.74 4.67 -10.64
CA TRP A 589 35.66 5.61 -11.28
C TRP A 589 36.77 4.88 -12.06
N ALA A 590 37.37 3.83 -11.49
CA ALA A 590 38.37 3.01 -12.17
C ALA A 590 37.78 2.30 -13.41
N GLY A 591 36.51 1.91 -13.33
CA GLY A 591 35.72 1.37 -14.44
C GLY A 591 35.31 2.38 -15.51
N GLY A 592 35.54 3.67 -15.30
CA GLY A 592 35.10 4.69 -16.24
C GLY A 592 33.62 5.04 -16.15
N LEU A 593 33.03 4.87 -14.96
CA LEU A 593 31.64 5.22 -14.67
C LEU A 593 31.55 6.37 -13.66
N ARG A 594 30.57 7.27 -13.88
CA ARG A 594 30.15 8.32 -12.95
C ARG A 594 29.24 7.72 -11.87
N ASP A 595 29.36 8.19 -10.63
CA ASP A 595 28.46 7.83 -9.53
C ASP A 595 27.18 8.69 -9.61
N LEU A 596 26.12 8.14 -10.21
CA LEU A 596 24.83 8.78 -10.42
C LEU A 596 23.72 7.98 -9.71
N PRO A 597 23.72 7.92 -8.36
CA PRO A 597 22.79 7.09 -7.59
C PRO A 597 21.36 7.63 -7.56
N ASN A 598 21.12 8.87 -8.03
CA ASN A 598 19.79 9.49 -8.02
C ASN A 598 19.18 9.62 -9.44
N ALA A 599 19.89 9.16 -10.47
CA ALA A 599 19.37 9.21 -11.84
C ALA A 599 18.18 8.25 -12.02
N ARG A 600 17.22 8.61 -12.86
CA ARG A 600 16.11 7.69 -13.19
C ARG A 600 16.63 6.51 -14.02
N PRO A 601 16.03 5.31 -13.91
CA PRO A 601 16.36 4.19 -14.81
C PRO A 601 16.29 4.62 -16.28
N GLY A 602 17.32 4.28 -17.07
CA GLY A 602 17.47 4.72 -18.47
C GLY A 602 18.08 6.12 -18.67
N LYS A 603 18.46 6.84 -17.60
CA LYS A 603 19.20 8.13 -17.67
C LYS A 603 20.59 8.05 -17.01
N GLY A 604 21.28 6.91 -17.15
CA GLY A 604 22.64 6.72 -16.60
C GLY A 604 22.68 6.36 -15.11
N TYR A 605 21.65 5.71 -14.57
CA TYR A 605 21.62 5.24 -13.18
C TYR A 605 22.67 4.17 -12.90
N THR A 606 23.62 4.46 -12.01
CA THR A 606 24.68 3.53 -11.56
C THR A 606 24.53 3.11 -10.10
N GLY A 607 23.44 3.51 -9.42
CA GLY A 607 23.25 3.33 -7.97
C GLY A 607 23.23 1.88 -7.48
N HIS A 608 22.81 0.93 -8.32
CA HIS A 608 22.83 -0.50 -7.95
C HIS A 608 24.13 -1.23 -8.33
N SER A 609 25.00 -0.62 -9.13
CA SER A 609 26.19 -1.31 -9.64
C SER A 609 27.08 -1.71 -8.45
N PHE A 610 27.47 -2.99 -8.42
CA PHE A 610 28.22 -3.64 -7.34
C PHE A 610 27.48 -3.75 -5.98
N ASN A 611 26.23 -3.29 -5.86
CA ASN A 611 25.44 -3.35 -4.62
C ASN A 611 24.44 -4.52 -4.57
N ASP A 612 24.35 -5.32 -5.64
CA ASP A 612 23.56 -6.55 -5.72
C ASP A 612 24.43 -7.74 -6.16
N PHE A 613 23.82 -8.92 -6.30
CA PHE A 613 24.58 -10.13 -6.63
C PHE A 613 25.02 -10.25 -8.10
N ASN A 614 24.32 -9.60 -9.04
CA ASN A 614 24.45 -9.89 -10.47
C ASN A 614 24.91 -8.71 -11.35
N HIS A 615 24.83 -7.45 -10.91
CA HIS A 615 25.43 -6.30 -11.60
C HIS A 615 26.84 -6.03 -11.03
N CYS A 616 27.67 -7.06 -11.07
CA CYS A 616 29.05 -7.05 -10.59
C CYS A 616 30.09 -7.12 -11.72
N ASP A 617 29.63 -7.04 -12.96
CA ASP A 617 30.48 -7.03 -14.15
C ASP A 617 30.59 -5.62 -14.69
N LEU A 618 31.75 -5.31 -15.27
CA LEU A 618 31.96 -4.10 -16.04
C LEU A 618 32.55 -4.44 -17.42
N THR A 619 31.96 -3.90 -18.47
CA THR A 619 32.45 -4.06 -19.85
C THR A 619 32.70 -2.70 -20.51
N THR A 620 33.60 -2.67 -21.50
CA THR A 620 33.94 -1.51 -22.32
C THR A 620 33.62 -1.81 -23.78
N MET A 621 32.59 -1.15 -24.31
CA MET A 621 32.12 -1.40 -25.67
C MET A 621 32.37 -0.21 -26.59
N ARG A 622 32.47 -0.47 -27.89
CA ARG A 622 32.59 0.57 -28.90
C ARG A 622 31.33 1.45 -28.94
N GLY A 623 31.47 2.67 -29.48
CA GLY A 623 30.38 3.66 -29.46
C GLY A 623 29.12 3.20 -30.20
N ASP A 624 29.30 2.54 -31.35
CA ASP A 624 28.25 1.92 -32.15
C ASP A 624 27.47 0.84 -31.37
N GLU A 625 28.17 0.00 -30.60
CA GLU A 625 27.53 -1.02 -29.77
C GLU A 625 26.91 -0.43 -28.49
N ALA A 626 27.48 0.64 -27.93
CA ALA A 626 26.93 1.35 -26.79
C ALA A 626 25.60 2.04 -27.13
N ASP A 627 25.47 2.55 -28.36
CA ASP A 627 24.28 3.21 -28.90
C ASP A 627 23.22 2.24 -29.41
N ASN A 628 23.57 0.96 -29.56
CA ASN A 628 22.67 -0.06 -30.04
C ASN A 628 21.67 -0.48 -28.95
N ASN A 629 20.38 -0.18 -29.17
CA ASN A 629 19.29 -0.57 -28.29
C ASN A 629 18.87 -2.05 -28.41
N ASN A 630 19.58 -2.84 -29.21
CA ASN A 630 19.39 -4.28 -29.43
C ASN A 630 17.91 -4.67 -29.65
N GLU A 631 17.19 -3.83 -30.41
CA GLU A 631 15.75 -3.95 -30.73
C GLU A 631 14.82 -4.24 -29.51
N GLY A 632 15.26 -3.87 -28.30
CA GLY A 632 14.48 -4.07 -27.07
C GLY A 632 14.28 -5.54 -26.66
N ARG A 633 15.12 -6.48 -27.13
CA ARG A 633 14.96 -7.91 -26.83
C ARG A 633 16.24 -8.55 -26.30
N VAL A 634 16.46 -8.37 -25.01
CA VAL A 634 17.19 -9.35 -24.20
C VAL A 634 16.21 -9.92 -23.18
N ALA A 635 15.94 -11.23 -23.30
CA ALA A 635 15.04 -11.92 -22.39
C ALA A 635 15.56 -11.82 -20.95
N GLY A 636 14.91 -11.00 -20.11
CA GLY A 636 15.30 -10.81 -18.71
C GLY A 636 15.65 -9.37 -18.29
N ILE A 637 15.73 -8.41 -19.23
CA ILE A 637 15.93 -6.99 -18.89
C ILE A 637 14.57 -6.26 -18.77
N ALA A 638 14.47 -5.30 -17.84
CA ALA A 638 13.28 -4.48 -17.67
C ALA A 638 13.02 -3.60 -18.91
N TYR A 639 11.78 -3.63 -19.43
CA TYR A 639 11.32 -2.89 -20.64
C TYR A 639 11.62 -1.39 -20.64
N ASN A 640 11.93 -0.80 -19.48
CA ASN A 640 12.20 0.63 -19.32
C ASN A 640 13.69 1.00 -19.32
N ASN A 641 14.62 0.05 -19.44
CA ASN A 641 16.04 0.36 -19.51
C ASN A 641 16.43 0.65 -20.97
N ARG A 642 16.31 1.91 -21.39
CA ARG A 642 16.79 2.37 -22.69
C ARG A 642 18.32 2.44 -22.63
N LEU A 643 18.99 1.56 -23.37
CA LEU A 643 20.44 1.61 -23.58
C LEU A 643 20.74 2.71 -24.62
N GLY A 644 22.01 3.07 -24.82
CA GLY A 644 22.40 4.27 -25.58
C GLY A 644 22.75 5.45 -24.68
N GLU A 645 21.93 6.51 -24.69
CA GLU A 645 22.26 7.78 -24.03
C GLU A 645 22.57 7.63 -22.52
N GLY A 646 21.93 6.68 -21.83
CA GLY A 646 22.27 6.38 -20.45
C GLY A 646 23.71 5.90 -20.24
N ILE A 647 24.25 5.12 -21.17
CA ILE A 647 25.65 4.65 -21.14
C ILE A 647 26.59 5.82 -21.37
N ARG A 648 26.29 6.71 -22.33
CA ARG A 648 27.08 7.93 -22.58
C ARG A 648 27.13 8.82 -21.35
N ILE A 649 25.97 9.13 -20.76
CA ILE A 649 25.87 9.99 -19.58
C ILE A 649 26.67 9.43 -18.40
N ALA A 650 26.62 8.11 -18.17
CA ALA A 650 27.34 7.50 -17.07
C ALA A 650 28.82 7.26 -17.38
N SER A 651 29.24 7.23 -18.64
CA SER A 651 30.62 6.97 -19.01
C SER A 651 31.52 8.20 -18.79
N ILE A 652 32.78 7.95 -18.44
CA ILE A 652 33.83 8.97 -18.37
C ILE A 652 34.56 9.00 -19.72
N GLU A 653 34.56 10.15 -20.41
CA GLU A 653 35.11 10.30 -21.77
C GLU A 653 36.64 10.18 -21.81
N GLU A 654 37.34 10.55 -20.73
CA GLU A 654 38.81 10.55 -20.61
C GLU A 654 39.48 9.19 -20.90
N LEU A 655 38.73 8.09 -20.81
CA LEU A 655 39.26 6.73 -21.02
C LEU A 655 39.34 6.32 -22.50
N GLY A 656 38.87 7.17 -23.42
CA GLY A 656 38.88 6.92 -24.87
C GLY A 656 37.47 6.68 -25.43
N PRO A 657 37.37 6.52 -26.77
CA PRO A 657 36.10 6.38 -27.48
C PRO A 657 35.31 5.14 -27.02
N GLY A 658 33.99 5.20 -27.18
CA GLY A 658 33.06 4.15 -26.72
C GLY A 658 32.46 4.42 -25.34
N GLY A 659 31.96 3.37 -24.70
CA GLY A 659 31.27 3.45 -23.40
C GLY A 659 31.76 2.40 -22.41
N SER A 660 31.59 2.67 -21.11
CA SER A 660 31.70 1.69 -20.03
C SER A 660 30.31 1.44 -19.44
N TRP A 661 29.99 0.21 -19.07
CA TRP A 661 28.72 -0.08 -18.39
C TRP A 661 28.82 -1.31 -17.49
N SER A 662 28.01 -1.31 -16.43
CA SER A 662 27.88 -2.46 -15.54
C SER A 662 26.74 -3.37 -16.00
N THR A 663 27.04 -4.65 -16.21
CA THR A 663 26.13 -5.62 -16.84
C THR A 663 25.76 -6.77 -15.92
N CYS A 664 24.68 -7.48 -16.27
CA CYS A 664 24.27 -8.68 -15.55
C CYS A 664 25.21 -9.85 -15.87
N MET A 665 25.76 -10.48 -14.83
CA MET A 665 26.72 -11.58 -14.92
C MET A 665 26.10 -12.97 -15.04
N ILE A 666 24.76 -13.08 -15.08
CA ILE A 666 24.07 -14.38 -15.15
C ILE A 666 24.47 -15.08 -16.46
N GLY A 667 24.95 -16.33 -16.35
CA GLY A 667 25.44 -17.11 -17.48
C GLY A 667 26.95 -17.03 -17.70
N CYS A 668 27.68 -16.28 -16.87
CA CYS A 668 29.15 -16.19 -16.96
C CYS A 668 29.87 -17.49 -16.60
N ASN A 669 29.18 -18.45 -15.96
CA ASN A 669 29.73 -19.76 -15.59
C ASN A 669 29.68 -20.81 -16.72
N LYS A 670 29.11 -20.48 -17.87
CA LYS A 670 29.11 -21.35 -19.05
C LYS A 670 30.39 -21.15 -19.88
N GLU A 671 30.72 -22.13 -20.71
CA GLU A 671 31.83 -22.06 -21.66
C GLU A 671 31.32 -22.27 -23.10
N PRO A 672 31.42 -21.26 -23.99
CA PRO A 672 31.83 -19.87 -23.72
C PRO A 672 30.82 -19.11 -22.82
N PRO A 673 31.24 -18.02 -22.13
CA PRO A 673 30.36 -17.24 -21.25
C PRO A 673 29.13 -16.69 -21.99
N GLN A 674 27.96 -16.77 -21.36
CA GLN A 674 26.68 -16.32 -21.92
C GLN A 674 26.07 -15.14 -21.14
N ASP A 675 26.91 -14.36 -20.46
CA ASP A 675 26.46 -13.14 -19.78
C ASP A 675 26.15 -12.00 -20.77
N VAL A 676 25.59 -10.91 -20.25
CA VAL A 676 25.13 -9.80 -21.08
C VAL A 676 26.27 -9.14 -21.85
N ALA A 677 27.47 -9.01 -21.27
CA ALA A 677 28.59 -8.38 -21.96
C ALA A 677 29.01 -9.17 -23.22
N HIS A 678 29.11 -10.50 -23.07
CA HIS A 678 29.53 -11.39 -24.14
C HIS A 678 28.48 -11.55 -25.24
N ILE A 679 27.20 -11.65 -24.86
CA ILE A 679 26.11 -11.91 -25.82
C ILE A 679 25.59 -10.63 -26.47
N GLN A 680 25.30 -9.61 -25.68
CA GLN A 680 24.65 -8.40 -26.18
C GLN A 680 25.64 -7.44 -26.80
N PHE A 681 26.73 -7.12 -26.09
CA PHE A 681 27.70 -6.12 -26.57
C PHE A 681 28.85 -6.75 -27.36
N LYS A 682 28.89 -8.10 -27.46
CA LYS A 682 30.00 -8.85 -28.06
C LYS A 682 31.36 -8.31 -27.59
N SER A 683 31.43 -8.02 -26.29
CA SER A 683 32.50 -7.26 -25.67
C SER A 683 33.08 -8.03 -24.48
N ARG A 684 34.40 -7.92 -24.27
CA ARG A 684 35.07 -8.52 -23.11
C ARG A 684 34.69 -7.85 -21.80
N ILE A 685 34.83 -8.60 -20.71
CA ILE A 685 34.76 -8.06 -19.36
C ILE A 685 36.06 -7.32 -19.02
N ALA A 686 35.95 -6.05 -18.64
CA ALA A 686 37.07 -5.26 -18.16
C ALA A 686 37.52 -5.75 -16.78
N PHE A 687 36.55 -5.91 -15.87
CA PHE A 687 36.71 -6.65 -14.64
C PHE A 687 35.36 -7.14 -14.10
N LYS A 688 35.42 -8.17 -13.26
CA LYS A 688 34.31 -8.76 -12.54
C LYS A 688 34.63 -8.79 -11.05
N LEU A 689 33.68 -8.32 -10.23
CA LEU A 689 33.80 -8.35 -8.78
C LEU A 689 33.23 -9.66 -8.23
N VAL A 690 34.09 -10.42 -7.53
CA VAL A 690 33.74 -11.70 -6.93
C VAL A 690 34.05 -11.69 -5.44
N TRP A 691 33.06 -11.98 -4.60
CA TRP A 691 33.25 -12.12 -3.16
C TRP A 691 33.86 -13.47 -2.78
N THR A 692 34.82 -13.48 -1.86
CA THR A 692 35.62 -14.67 -1.54
C THR A 692 35.02 -15.52 -0.41
N PRO A 693 34.84 -16.84 -0.57
CA PRO A 693 34.39 -17.72 0.51
C PRO A 693 35.49 -17.93 1.59
N PRO A 694 35.14 -18.39 2.80
CA PRO A 694 33.77 -18.61 3.30
C PRO A 694 33.19 -17.40 4.05
N THR A 695 34.01 -16.39 4.39
CA THR A 695 33.56 -15.24 5.19
C THR A 695 32.82 -14.21 4.34
N PHE A 696 33.08 -14.18 3.03
CA PHE A 696 32.55 -13.21 2.08
C PHE A 696 32.87 -11.75 2.46
N THR A 697 33.89 -11.51 3.30
CA THR A 697 34.32 -10.18 3.76
C THR A 697 35.31 -9.52 2.80
N THR A 698 35.95 -10.31 1.96
CA THR A 698 36.96 -9.89 1.00
C THR A 698 36.39 -10.11 -0.40
N PHE A 699 36.76 -9.26 -1.36
CA PHE A 699 36.42 -9.43 -2.76
C PHE A 699 37.69 -9.39 -3.62
N VAL A 700 37.61 -10.01 -4.80
CA VAL A 700 38.62 -9.93 -5.86
C VAL A 700 38.01 -9.28 -7.09
N LEU A 701 38.84 -8.56 -7.84
CA LEU A 701 38.54 -8.06 -9.18
C LEU A 701 39.34 -8.91 -10.17
N VAL A 702 38.66 -9.61 -11.06
CA VAL A 702 39.28 -10.48 -12.08
C VAL A 702 38.96 -9.98 -13.48
N ASP A 703 39.88 -10.14 -14.43
CA ASP A 703 39.62 -9.82 -15.84
C ASP A 703 38.85 -10.93 -16.57
N ASP A 704 38.59 -10.73 -17.86
CA ASP A 704 37.92 -11.69 -18.75
C ASP A 704 38.60 -13.07 -18.81
N SER A 705 39.91 -13.15 -18.58
CA SER A 705 40.65 -14.42 -18.55
C SER A 705 40.53 -15.16 -17.21
N GLY A 706 39.99 -14.49 -16.18
CA GLY A 706 39.98 -14.96 -14.80
C GLY A 706 41.24 -14.56 -14.01
N SER A 707 42.13 -13.74 -14.59
CA SER A 707 43.35 -13.29 -13.93
C SER A 707 43.04 -12.20 -12.90
N LEU A 708 43.70 -12.28 -11.74
CA LEU A 708 43.54 -11.31 -10.65
C LEU A 708 44.06 -9.93 -11.07
N LEU A 709 43.21 -8.91 -10.98
CA LEU A 709 43.58 -7.51 -11.17
C LEU A 709 43.89 -6.82 -9.84
N ASN A 710 43.00 -6.97 -8.87
CA ASN A 710 43.14 -6.36 -7.53
C ASN A 710 42.21 -7.04 -6.52
N TRP A 711 42.33 -6.73 -5.23
CA TRP A 711 41.46 -7.26 -4.18
C TRP A 711 41.38 -6.30 -2.99
N GLY A 712 40.35 -6.45 -2.16
CA GLY A 712 40.16 -5.60 -0.98
C GLY A 712 39.32 -6.25 0.10
N THR A 713 39.49 -5.80 1.35
CA THR A 713 38.69 -6.25 2.50
C THR A 713 37.92 -5.06 3.10
N PRO A 714 36.84 -4.62 2.42
CA PRO A 714 36.09 -3.44 2.80
C PRO A 714 35.32 -3.62 4.11
N THR A 715 34.98 -2.50 4.74
CA THR A 715 34.18 -2.45 5.97
C THR A 715 32.90 -1.63 5.78
N GLY A 716 32.07 -1.50 6.82
CA GLY A 716 30.89 -0.65 6.78
C GLY A 716 29.68 -1.26 6.08
N ASN A 717 29.02 -0.48 5.22
CA ASN A 717 27.71 -0.82 4.63
C ASN A 717 27.83 -1.76 3.41
N LEU A 718 28.37 -2.96 3.64
CA LEU A 718 28.58 -3.98 2.61
C LEU A 718 27.25 -4.50 2.02
N PRO A 719 27.25 -5.02 0.78
CA PRO A 719 26.12 -5.77 0.26
C PRO A 719 25.76 -6.91 1.22
N ARG A 720 24.47 -7.25 1.30
CA ARG A 720 24.00 -8.29 2.23
C ARG A 720 24.78 -9.59 1.99
N ILE A 721 25.06 -10.33 3.07
CA ILE A 721 25.86 -11.57 2.96
C ILE A 721 25.22 -12.59 2.00
N SER A 722 23.90 -12.58 1.86
CA SER A 722 23.16 -13.38 0.87
C SER A 722 23.51 -12.99 -0.57
N GLU A 723 23.59 -11.69 -0.88
CA GLU A 723 23.96 -11.17 -2.21
C GLU A 723 25.40 -11.55 -2.53
N ARG A 724 26.31 -11.38 -1.57
CA ARG A 724 27.73 -11.74 -1.73
C ARG A 724 27.93 -13.24 -1.95
N ARG A 725 27.16 -14.07 -1.24
CA ARG A 725 27.17 -15.53 -1.46
C ARG A 725 26.62 -15.89 -2.84
N LEU A 726 25.51 -15.27 -3.25
CA LEU A 726 24.89 -15.53 -4.54
C LEU A 726 25.77 -15.07 -5.71
N ASN A 727 26.50 -13.96 -5.54
CA ASN A 727 27.54 -13.51 -6.48
C ASN A 727 28.61 -14.59 -6.68
N PHE A 728 29.16 -15.16 -5.59
CA PHE A 728 30.12 -16.24 -5.68
C PHE A 728 29.53 -17.52 -6.31
N GLU A 729 28.34 -17.93 -5.87
CA GLU A 729 27.66 -19.11 -6.45
C GLU A 729 27.37 -18.95 -7.95
N THR A 730 27.18 -17.71 -8.43
CA THR A 730 26.97 -17.44 -9.87
C THR A 730 28.23 -17.69 -10.70
N VAL A 731 29.42 -17.43 -10.15
CA VAL A 731 30.70 -17.69 -10.84
C VAL A 731 31.30 -19.04 -10.54
N LYS A 732 30.78 -19.76 -9.55
CA LYS A 732 31.33 -21.03 -9.07
C LYS A 732 31.43 -22.06 -10.20
N GLY A 733 32.57 -22.74 -10.25
CA GLY A 733 32.88 -23.70 -11.32
C GLY A 733 33.32 -23.06 -12.63
N SER A 734 33.60 -21.75 -12.67
CA SER A 734 34.14 -21.04 -13.83
C SER A 734 35.53 -20.46 -13.58
N LYS A 735 36.19 -20.01 -14.66
CA LYS A 735 37.49 -19.31 -14.60
C LYS A 735 37.52 -18.12 -13.62
N TYR A 736 36.37 -17.48 -13.37
CA TYR A 736 36.28 -16.32 -12.48
C TYR A 736 36.29 -16.67 -10.98
N ALA A 737 36.02 -17.93 -10.60
CA ALA A 737 35.99 -18.36 -9.21
C ALA A 737 37.38 -18.70 -8.64
N VAL A 738 38.34 -19.08 -9.50
CA VAL A 738 39.65 -19.64 -9.12
C VAL A 738 40.41 -18.71 -8.17
N GLU A 739 40.52 -17.44 -8.52
CA GLU A 739 41.24 -16.45 -7.71
C GLU A 739 40.50 -16.11 -6.40
N ALA A 740 39.17 -16.12 -6.43
CA ALA A 740 38.36 -15.89 -5.23
C ALA A 740 38.50 -17.02 -4.21
N GLU A 741 38.54 -18.27 -4.68
CA GLU A 741 38.78 -19.46 -3.86
C GLU A 741 40.21 -19.47 -3.29
N ARG A 742 41.22 -19.21 -4.15
CA ARG A 742 42.63 -19.09 -3.74
C ARG A 742 42.80 -18.06 -2.63
N LYS A 743 42.21 -16.88 -2.80
CA LYS A 743 42.28 -15.78 -1.81
C LYS A 743 41.53 -16.11 -0.52
N GLY A 744 40.39 -16.79 -0.63
CA GLY A 744 39.64 -17.29 0.52
C GLY A 744 40.46 -18.23 1.41
N VAL A 745 41.21 -19.16 0.80
CA VAL A 745 42.11 -20.08 1.52
C VAL A 745 43.30 -19.34 2.15
N GLU A 746 43.88 -18.37 1.46
CA GLU A 746 44.98 -17.53 1.98
C GLU A 746 44.54 -16.78 3.26
N MET A 747 43.34 -16.19 3.24
CA MET A 747 42.79 -15.45 4.38
C MET A 747 42.40 -16.35 5.56
N GLN A 748 42.10 -17.63 5.32
CA GLN A 748 41.89 -18.60 6.40
C GLN A 748 43.20 -19.03 7.09
N ARG A 749 44.33 -18.97 6.38
CA ARG A 749 45.65 -19.40 6.89
C ARG A 749 46.38 -18.31 7.68
N GLN A 750 45.94 -17.05 7.63
CA GLN A 750 46.52 -16.00 8.48
C GLN A 750 46.20 -16.27 9.96
N PRO A 751 47.21 -16.31 10.86
CA PRO A 751 46.98 -16.49 12.28
C PRO A 751 46.10 -15.34 12.79
N ARG A 752 44.99 -15.67 13.45
CA ARG A 752 44.12 -14.70 14.13
C ARG A 752 44.85 -14.08 15.33
N THR A 753 45.74 -13.12 15.11
CA THR A 753 46.41 -12.35 16.17
C THR A 753 45.54 -11.23 16.74
N PHE A 754 44.27 -11.12 16.32
CA PHE A 754 43.31 -10.14 16.84
C PHE A 754 42.01 -10.81 17.29
N LYS A 755 42.11 -11.76 18.23
CA LYS A 755 40.94 -12.24 19.01
C LYS A 755 41.28 -12.58 20.46
N LYS A 756 42.28 -11.90 21.05
CA LYS A 756 42.60 -12.01 22.48
C LYS A 756 42.29 -10.74 23.30
N LEU A 757 42.18 -9.55 22.70
CA LEU A 757 41.87 -8.34 23.48
C LEU A 757 40.38 -8.04 23.70
N GLN A 758 39.46 -8.58 22.89
CA GLN A 758 38.02 -8.27 23.02
C GLN A 758 37.26 -9.25 23.92
N HIS A 759 37.85 -10.41 24.21
CA HIS A 759 37.26 -11.40 25.11
C HIS A 759 37.70 -11.22 26.57
N GLU A 760 38.86 -10.60 26.83
CA GLU A 760 39.32 -10.30 28.19
C GLU A 760 38.70 -9.02 28.79
N HIS A 761 38.28 -8.04 27.97
CA HIS A 761 37.59 -6.84 28.47
C HIS A 761 36.10 -7.05 28.75
N THR A 762 35.43 -7.97 28.04
CA THR A 762 34.00 -8.23 28.24
C THR A 762 33.74 -9.08 29.49
N ILE A 763 34.69 -9.94 29.88
CA ILE A 763 34.58 -10.78 31.08
C ILE A 763 34.98 -10.01 32.36
N ARG A 764 35.85 -8.99 32.27
CA ARG A 764 36.17 -8.12 33.42
C ARG A 764 35.15 -7.01 33.69
N LEU A 765 34.37 -6.54 32.70
CA LEU A 765 33.27 -5.59 32.96
C LEU A 765 31.98 -6.27 33.46
N PHE A 766 31.71 -7.53 33.08
CA PHE A 766 30.52 -8.26 33.56
C PHE A 766 30.67 -8.79 35.00
N GLY A 767 31.90 -9.02 35.48
CA GLY A 767 32.15 -9.50 36.85
C GLY A 767 32.14 -8.42 37.94
N LEU A 768 32.35 -7.15 37.60
CA LEU A 768 32.41 -6.05 38.58
C LEU A 768 31.09 -5.24 38.69
N THR A 769 30.15 -5.45 37.78
CA THR A 769 28.82 -4.80 37.85
C THR A 769 27.80 -5.62 38.65
N TRP A 770 28.13 -6.88 38.97
CA TRP A 770 27.26 -7.79 39.75
C TRP A 770 27.48 -7.74 41.27
N ILE A 771 28.53 -7.07 41.75
CA ILE A 771 28.82 -6.93 43.19
C ILE A 771 28.39 -5.54 43.73
N ALA A 772 28.11 -4.56 42.85
CA ALA A 772 27.69 -3.21 43.24
C ALA A 772 26.16 -2.95 43.18
N ILE A 773 25.34 -3.89 42.66
CA ILE A 773 23.86 -3.76 42.59
C ILE A 773 23.16 -4.80 43.49
N ALA A 774 23.86 -5.26 44.54
CA ALA A 774 23.28 -6.13 45.58
C ALA A 774 23.02 -5.41 46.91
N SER A 775 23.16 -4.08 46.99
CA SER A 775 22.93 -3.33 48.22
C SER A 775 22.32 -1.94 47.99
N THR A 776 21.08 -1.85 47.49
CA THR A 776 20.12 -0.82 47.93
C THR A 776 18.73 -1.03 47.31
N SER A 777 17.72 -0.88 48.17
CA SER A 777 16.27 -0.93 47.96
C SER A 777 15.77 -0.32 46.65
N SER A 778 14.79 -0.91 45.94
CA SER A 778 13.39 -0.93 46.39
C SER A 778 12.59 -2.06 45.72
N ARG A 779 11.91 -2.86 46.56
CA ARG A 779 11.17 -4.07 46.20
C ARG A 779 9.64 -3.91 46.36
N SER A 780 9.10 -2.69 46.29
CA SER A 780 7.70 -2.43 46.66
C SER A 780 6.74 -2.04 45.52
N LEU A 781 7.20 -1.86 44.28
CA LEU A 781 6.34 -1.36 43.18
C LEU A 781 5.99 -2.37 42.08
N PHE A 782 6.59 -3.57 42.09
CA PHE A 782 6.38 -4.57 41.04
C PHE A 782 5.47 -5.75 41.45
N CYS A 783 5.31 -6.04 42.75
CA CYS A 783 4.35 -7.05 43.22
C CYS A 783 2.90 -6.53 43.27
N THR A 784 2.70 -5.24 43.56
CA THR A 784 1.35 -4.66 43.70
C THR A 784 0.58 -4.56 42.37
N TRP A 785 1.27 -4.47 41.23
CA TRP A 785 0.61 -4.36 39.91
C TRP A 785 0.23 -5.70 39.30
N GLN A 786 1.05 -6.74 39.51
CA GLN A 786 0.79 -8.07 38.97
C GLN A 786 -0.30 -8.79 39.76
N ASP A 787 -0.35 -8.58 41.09
CA ASP A 787 -1.43 -9.10 41.93
C ASP A 787 -2.74 -8.33 41.70
N SER A 788 -2.70 -7.01 41.46
CA SER A 788 -3.91 -6.24 41.13
C SER A 788 -4.51 -6.62 39.78
N PHE A 789 -3.69 -6.95 38.78
CA PHE A 789 -4.18 -7.32 37.44
C PHE A 789 -4.73 -8.77 37.39
N ILE A 790 -4.12 -9.69 38.15
CA ILE A 790 -4.61 -11.06 38.30
C ILE A 790 -5.86 -11.10 39.19
N MET A 791 -5.95 -10.24 40.21
CA MET A 791 -7.14 -10.14 41.07
C MET A 791 -8.31 -9.43 40.37
N LEU A 792 -8.05 -8.48 39.45
CA LEU A 792 -9.09 -7.83 38.64
C LEU A 792 -9.64 -8.78 37.56
N THR A 793 -8.77 -9.58 36.94
CA THR A 793 -9.19 -10.58 35.94
C THR A 793 -9.91 -11.76 36.57
N SER A 794 -9.51 -12.20 37.78
CA SER A 794 -10.23 -13.26 38.50
C SER A 794 -11.57 -12.78 39.09
N LYS A 795 -11.66 -11.54 39.59
CA LYS A 795 -12.93 -10.95 40.05
C LYS A 795 -13.91 -10.70 38.90
N LEU A 796 -13.45 -10.32 37.71
CA LEU A 796 -14.32 -10.21 36.53
C LEU A 796 -14.81 -11.56 36.02
N THR A 797 -13.96 -12.60 36.04
CA THR A 797 -14.41 -13.96 35.65
C THR A 797 -15.31 -14.60 36.70
N LEU A 798 -15.07 -14.39 38.00
CA LEU A 798 -15.96 -14.85 39.08
C LEU A 798 -17.29 -14.09 39.09
N SER A 799 -17.30 -12.79 38.80
CA SER A 799 -18.55 -12.00 38.70
C SER A 799 -19.34 -12.30 37.42
N LEU A 800 -18.70 -12.83 36.36
CA LEU A 800 -19.37 -13.35 35.16
C LEU A 800 -19.93 -14.76 35.37
N CYS A 801 -19.30 -15.57 36.23
CA CYS A 801 -19.82 -16.89 36.62
C CYS A 801 -20.91 -16.83 37.69
N SER A 802 -21.06 -15.74 38.44
CA SER A 802 -22.16 -15.56 39.40
C SER A 802 -23.39 -14.85 38.81
N LEU A 803 -23.38 -14.54 37.51
CA LEU A 803 -24.45 -13.88 36.76
C LEU A 803 -25.03 -14.77 35.64
N VAL A 804 -24.59 -16.04 35.58
CA VAL A 804 -25.29 -17.17 34.95
C VAL A 804 -25.95 -17.94 36.08
#